data_AF-A0A5K7XER5-F1
#
_entry.id   AF-A0A5K7XER5-F1
#
_cell.length_a   1.000
_cell.length_b   1.000
_cell.length_c   1.000
_cell.angle_alpha   90.00
_cell.angle_beta   90.00
_cell.angle_gamma   90.00
#
_symmetry.space_group_name_H-M   'P 1'
#
loop_
_entity.id
_entity.type
_entity.pdbx_description
1 polymer ?
#
loop_
_entity_poly.entity_id
_entity_poly.type
_entity_poly.pdbx_seq_one_letter_code
_entity_poly.pdbx_strand_id
1 'polypeptide(L)'
;MHTDQLPGSFFGPSTLVELLRHRAMHQGDDLGYRFLLDGEKSTLEWTYADVDRKARAIAASLQAMDMQGERALLLYPSGLDFVAAFFGCLYAGVIAVPAYPPRRNRNMARIDAIANDAEAKIALTTFEVLERVQTMIADTPALQRIRWRATDQWDDELADQWRRPDVHGDTLAFLQYTSGSTGTPKGVMLTHSNLMHNSAMITYAFEHSRSGSGCFWLPLYHDMGLIGGILQPLYMGRLNTLLSPTHFLQRPVRWLQAISQSGSTISGGPNFAYDLCAEKVTAEQKRTLDLSRWSLAFNGAEPVRAETIERFSNAFAECGFRREAFYPCYGLAEATLIVAGGYKQSEPVVQSFDLHALEKHEVVPAPTGAEHARELVGSGGNLLDQNIVIADPDTFEPCTANQVGEIWVSGPSVAQGYWRREDATHETFQARLRDGRGPFLRTGDLGFLHKGELFVTGRLKDLIIIHGVNYYPQDIEQSIGVAHEKVKLGVAAAFAVGDQGAERLVVVQETERGRNLDFEEIITAIRKRIAGDFELPVSAVVLLKTGSIPKTSSGKIQRHACQAGYLAGTLAAVATWSAETGQVEVIKSVRRRDSEDGDDESDGLEVAADLPQKPAAINGFAAHKPVPVNAAAPKGADPRLTGNRPQIIEVVYAKVREIGRERVGELDWDTNIVELGLDSLERMEIVASLEEAFGGRFPDSVLPSMETCGEVVEAIEQFMGGELKVRTGAPAAYEVAEEDYQFAKSAEYLRLQENFKLTTQHGMTNPFFTVHEGIMNDRTIINGQEYINFCSYNYIGMSGDPVVVNATRDAVARYGTSVSASRLVSGEKPLHGALERGIADFIGTEAAIVLVGGHSTNETVIGHLFGPGDLILHDSLSHNSIMQGAILSGARRRPFPHNDWRALEKILGEIRHEYRRVLIVVEGVYSMDGDYPDLPQFVEIKKRHKAYLMVDEAHSLGTMGLHGRGMSEHFGINPREVDLWMGTLSKSLGSCGGYIAAQKEIVEYLKYTAPGFVYSVGLSPANAAAALASLNLLQEEPERVARLAENSRLFLRLSKDAGLNTGGSNNTAVVPVITGNSEHALVLSQLLRSRGINVQPILYPAVEERAARLRFFITSNHTPEQIHYTVRAVAEELDSIDPSYRGADRPLPELLETPFDSRTAALPPR
;
A
#
# COMPACT_ATOMS: atom_id res chain seq x y z
N MET A 1 26.51 -27.96 22.93
CA MET A 1 25.65 -27.84 24.13
C MET A 1 25.28 -29.24 24.58
N HIS A 2 24.96 -29.47 25.86
CA HIS A 2 24.33 -30.73 26.25
C HIS A 2 22.93 -30.78 25.64
N THR A 3 22.57 -31.92 25.04
CA THR A 3 21.26 -32.20 24.43
C THR A 3 20.11 -32.03 25.42
N ASP A 4 20.41 -32.29 26.68
CA ASP A 4 19.51 -32.43 27.83
C ASP A 4 18.96 -31.08 28.34
N GLN A 5 19.19 -30.01 27.58
CA GLN A 5 18.66 -28.65 27.79
C GLN A 5 17.98 -28.06 26.53
N LEU A 6 17.81 -28.84 25.46
CA LEU A 6 16.94 -28.46 24.35
C LEU A 6 15.47 -28.74 24.72
N PRO A 7 14.50 -27.89 24.33
CA PRO A 7 13.08 -28.23 24.41
C PRO A 7 12.82 -29.57 23.69
N GLY A 8 11.93 -30.42 24.20
CA GLY A 8 11.76 -31.78 23.66
C GLY A 8 12.82 -32.82 24.07
N SER A 9 13.89 -32.44 24.79
CA SER A 9 14.60 -33.40 25.65
C SER A 9 13.79 -33.67 26.93
N PHE A 10 14.16 -34.70 27.70
CA PHE A 10 13.39 -35.31 28.81
C PHE A 10 12.86 -34.37 29.93
N PHE A 11 13.24 -33.09 29.94
CA PHE A 11 12.82 -32.07 30.91
C PHE A 11 12.39 -30.73 30.28
N GLY A 12 12.26 -30.65 28.95
CA GLY A 12 11.87 -29.44 28.23
C GLY A 12 10.35 -29.34 27.97
N PRO A 13 9.86 -28.18 27.47
CA PRO A 13 8.49 -28.05 26.97
C PRO A 13 8.13 -29.14 25.94
N SER A 14 6.93 -29.71 26.08
CA SER A 14 6.42 -30.79 25.21
C SER A 14 5.48 -30.30 24.10
N THR A 15 4.95 -29.08 24.22
CA THR A 15 4.04 -28.47 23.25
C THR A 15 4.43 -27.01 22.96
N LEU A 16 3.91 -26.46 21.85
CA LEU A 16 4.06 -25.04 21.53
C LEU A 16 3.42 -24.12 22.58
N VAL A 17 2.37 -24.59 23.25
CA VAL A 17 1.72 -23.87 24.37
C VAL A 17 2.69 -23.75 25.54
N GLU A 18 3.31 -24.86 25.95
CA GLU A 18 4.33 -24.85 27.01
C GLU A 18 5.58 -24.05 26.62
N LEU A 19 5.98 -24.11 25.35
CA LEU A 19 7.12 -23.36 24.83
C LEU A 19 6.92 -21.84 24.93
N LEU A 20 5.78 -21.31 24.47
CA LEU A 20 5.50 -19.87 24.59
C LEU A 20 5.34 -19.45 26.06
N ARG A 21 4.66 -20.25 26.89
CA ARG A 21 4.60 -20.00 28.35
C ARG A 21 5.99 -19.97 28.99
N HIS A 22 6.89 -20.89 28.63
CA HIS A 22 8.26 -20.93 29.13
C HIS A 22 9.06 -19.69 28.68
N ARG A 23 8.92 -19.26 27.42
CA ARG A 23 9.54 -18.03 26.91
C ARG A 23 9.02 -16.80 27.66
N ALA A 24 7.72 -16.65 27.83
CA ALA A 24 7.14 -15.53 28.58
C ALA A 24 7.54 -15.52 30.08
N MET A 25 7.72 -16.68 30.71
CA MET A 25 8.10 -16.79 32.13
C MET A 25 9.59 -16.55 32.41
N HIS A 26 10.48 -16.85 31.46
CA HIS A 26 11.94 -16.85 31.68
C HIS A 26 12.72 -15.91 30.75
N GLN A 27 12.07 -15.37 29.73
CA GLN A 27 12.59 -14.41 28.75
C GLN A 27 11.48 -13.38 28.41
N GLY A 28 10.64 -13.03 29.39
CA GLY A 28 9.45 -12.20 29.18
C GLY A 28 9.75 -10.87 28.48
N ASP A 29 10.84 -10.21 28.88
CA ASP A 29 11.30 -8.92 28.34
C ASP A 29 12.15 -9.04 27.04
N ASP A 30 12.53 -10.25 26.61
CA ASP A 30 13.28 -10.43 25.36
C ASP A 30 12.35 -10.19 24.16
N LEU A 31 12.81 -9.40 23.18
CA LEU A 31 12.11 -9.20 21.91
C LEU A 31 12.02 -10.52 21.13
N GLY A 32 10.80 -11.02 20.95
CA GLY A 32 10.53 -12.25 20.20
C GLY A 32 10.35 -11.98 18.70
N TYR A 33 9.58 -10.95 18.35
CA TYR A 33 9.28 -10.60 16.96
C TYR A 33 9.33 -9.10 16.72
N ARG A 34 9.88 -8.74 15.56
CA ARG A 34 9.77 -7.43 14.92
C ARG A 34 9.07 -7.60 13.58
N PHE A 35 8.10 -6.77 13.24
CA PHE A 35 7.51 -6.70 11.91
C PHE A 35 7.80 -5.34 11.25
N LEU A 36 8.31 -5.36 10.02
CA LEU A 36 8.59 -4.17 9.23
C LEU A 36 7.32 -3.72 8.49
N LEU A 37 6.57 -2.78 9.09
CA LEU A 37 5.30 -2.24 8.60
C LEU A 37 5.40 -1.64 7.19
N ASP A 38 6.56 -1.05 6.87
CA ASP A 38 6.90 -0.51 5.55
C ASP A 38 8.01 -1.32 4.84
N GLY A 39 8.30 -2.54 5.31
CA GLY A 39 9.39 -3.37 4.80
C GLY A 39 10.79 -2.73 4.88
N GLU A 40 10.97 -1.58 5.55
CA GLU A 40 12.18 -0.76 5.48
C GLU A 40 12.63 -0.26 6.87
N LYS A 41 11.86 0.61 7.54
CA LYS A 41 12.27 1.28 8.79
C LYS A 41 11.17 1.45 9.85
N SER A 42 9.90 1.34 9.49
CA SER A 42 8.79 1.45 10.43
C SER A 42 8.51 0.09 11.05
N THR A 43 8.63 -0.03 12.38
CA THR A 43 8.64 -1.32 13.08
C THR A 43 7.53 -1.44 14.12
N LEU A 44 6.82 -2.57 14.12
CA LEU A 44 6.10 -3.06 15.30
C LEU A 44 6.96 -4.13 15.98
N GLU A 45 7.09 -4.10 17.31
CA GLU A 45 7.93 -5.03 18.07
C GLU A 45 7.15 -5.58 19.26
N TRP A 46 7.19 -6.90 19.48
CA TRP A 46 6.59 -7.58 20.63
C TRP A 46 7.62 -8.46 21.36
N THR A 47 7.66 -8.32 22.68
CA THR A 47 8.38 -9.23 23.59
C THR A 47 7.68 -10.58 23.71
N TYR A 48 8.32 -11.59 24.30
CA TYR A 48 7.63 -12.85 24.58
C TYR A 48 6.48 -12.71 25.60
N ALA A 49 6.52 -11.71 26.48
CA ALA A 49 5.40 -11.39 27.37
C ALA A 49 4.19 -10.80 26.59
N ASP A 50 4.43 -9.94 25.60
CA ASP A 50 3.37 -9.36 24.75
C ASP A 50 2.67 -10.45 23.93
N VAL A 51 3.45 -11.32 23.27
CA VAL A 51 2.92 -12.43 22.46
C VAL A 51 2.08 -13.37 23.33
N ASP A 52 2.54 -13.70 24.53
CA ASP A 52 1.78 -14.52 25.48
C ASP A 52 0.48 -13.84 25.95
N ARG A 53 0.52 -12.55 26.28
CA ARG A 53 -0.67 -11.82 26.73
C ARG A 53 -1.73 -11.80 25.63
N LYS A 54 -1.34 -11.46 24.39
CA LYS A 54 -2.27 -11.43 23.24
C LYS A 54 -2.80 -12.81 22.89
N ALA A 55 -1.95 -13.84 22.91
CA ALA A 55 -2.40 -15.22 22.75
C ALA A 55 -3.40 -15.63 23.84
N ARG A 56 -3.18 -15.27 25.12
CA ARG A 56 -4.13 -15.55 26.21
C ARG A 56 -5.46 -14.80 26.07
N ALA A 57 -5.46 -13.53 25.65
CA ALA A 57 -6.71 -12.77 25.45
C ALA A 57 -7.57 -13.37 24.33
N ILE A 58 -6.94 -13.76 23.21
CA ILE A 58 -7.58 -14.49 22.11
C ILE A 58 -8.07 -15.86 22.60
N ALA A 59 -7.26 -16.58 23.38
CA ALA A 59 -7.63 -17.89 23.89
C ALA A 59 -8.80 -17.87 24.88
N ALA A 60 -8.83 -16.91 25.81
CA ALA A 60 -9.94 -16.73 26.74
C ALA A 60 -11.24 -16.40 25.99
N SER A 61 -11.17 -15.56 24.96
CA SER A 61 -12.30 -15.24 24.08
C SER A 61 -12.82 -16.47 23.32
N LEU A 62 -11.93 -17.35 22.84
CA LEU A 62 -12.29 -18.62 22.20
C LEU A 62 -12.88 -19.64 23.18
N GLN A 63 -12.35 -19.71 24.41
CA GLN A 63 -12.88 -20.55 25.48
C GLN A 63 -14.28 -20.11 25.92
N ALA A 64 -14.54 -18.79 25.99
CA ALA A 64 -15.87 -18.23 26.26
C ALA A 64 -16.89 -18.46 25.13
N MET A 65 -16.48 -19.01 23.97
CA MET A 65 -17.34 -19.39 22.85
C MET A 65 -17.46 -20.91 22.65
N ASP A 66 -16.99 -21.71 23.63
CA ASP A 66 -16.94 -23.18 23.62
C ASP A 66 -16.20 -23.78 22.41
N MET A 67 -15.10 -23.15 21.98
CA MET A 67 -14.38 -23.54 20.75
C MET A 67 -13.36 -24.69 20.93
N GLN A 68 -13.09 -25.18 22.15
CA GLN A 68 -12.05 -26.18 22.39
C GLN A 68 -12.30 -27.47 21.56
N GLY A 69 -11.27 -27.95 20.86
CA GLY A 69 -11.35 -29.10 19.94
C GLY A 69 -11.87 -28.77 18.53
N GLU A 70 -12.30 -27.54 18.26
CA GLU A 70 -12.83 -27.13 16.96
C GLU A 70 -11.76 -26.59 16.00
N ARG A 71 -12.13 -26.35 14.73
CA ARG A 71 -11.26 -25.68 13.76
C ARG A 71 -11.57 -24.18 13.69
N ALA A 72 -10.51 -23.36 13.73
CA ALA A 72 -10.54 -21.93 13.50
C ALA A 72 -9.76 -21.56 12.23
N LEU A 73 -10.45 -21.00 11.25
CA LEU A 73 -9.86 -20.51 10.01
C LEU A 73 -9.13 -19.17 10.28
N LEU A 74 -7.82 -19.11 10.02
CA LEU A 74 -7.02 -17.89 10.24
C LEU A 74 -6.81 -17.17 8.91
N LEU A 75 -7.37 -15.97 8.77
CA LEU A 75 -7.39 -15.17 7.54
C LEU A 75 -6.80 -13.79 7.79
N TYR A 76 -5.48 -13.70 7.93
CA TYR A 76 -4.77 -12.48 8.35
C TYR A 76 -3.88 -11.89 7.25
N PRO A 77 -3.60 -10.58 7.30
CA PRO A 77 -2.41 -10.00 6.67
C PRO A 77 -1.12 -10.68 7.17
N SER A 78 0.01 -10.43 6.49
CA SER A 78 1.31 -10.67 7.12
C SER A 78 1.51 -9.61 8.21
N GLY A 79 1.73 -10.02 9.45
CA GLY A 79 1.78 -9.13 10.62
C GLY A 79 1.88 -9.93 11.92
N LEU A 80 1.99 -9.24 13.06
CA LEU A 80 2.11 -9.90 14.37
C LEU A 80 0.76 -10.44 14.88
N ASP A 81 -0.38 -9.88 14.45
CA ASP A 81 -1.71 -10.33 14.87
C ASP A 81 -2.02 -11.76 14.46
N PHE A 82 -1.50 -12.21 13.31
CA PHE A 82 -1.50 -13.63 12.93
C PHE A 82 -0.77 -14.50 13.96
N VAL A 83 0.35 -14.02 14.51
CA VAL A 83 1.16 -14.75 15.50
C VAL A 83 0.39 -14.89 16.81
N ALA A 84 -0.23 -13.79 17.28
CA ALA A 84 -1.13 -13.83 18.44
C ALA A 84 -2.33 -14.76 18.21
N ALA A 85 -2.96 -14.70 17.03
CA ALA A 85 -4.11 -15.53 16.70
C ALA A 85 -3.78 -17.02 16.60
N PHE A 86 -2.65 -17.36 15.96
CA PHE A 86 -2.16 -18.74 15.87
C PHE A 86 -1.90 -19.33 17.26
N PHE A 87 -1.11 -18.64 18.10
CA PHE A 87 -0.87 -19.11 19.46
C PHE A 87 -2.13 -19.06 20.34
N GLY A 88 -3.04 -18.11 20.12
CA GLY A 88 -4.32 -18.01 20.81
C GLY A 88 -5.26 -19.18 20.53
N CYS A 89 -5.28 -19.71 19.30
CA CYS A 89 -5.96 -20.97 19.00
C CYS A 89 -5.36 -22.13 19.81
N LEU A 90 -4.04 -22.31 19.76
CA LEU A 90 -3.35 -23.38 20.51
C LEU A 90 -3.58 -23.25 22.02
N TYR A 91 -3.51 -22.03 22.57
CA TYR A 91 -3.79 -21.71 23.96
C TYR A 91 -5.26 -21.96 24.35
N ALA A 92 -6.20 -22.01 23.41
CA ALA A 92 -7.59 -22.41 23.67
C ALA A 92 -7.85 -23.91 23.44
N GLY A 93 -6.85 -24.67 22.96
CA GLY A 93 -7.05 -26.04 22.48
C GLY A 93 -7.86 -26.12 21.19
N VAL A 94 -7.79 -25.07 20.36
CA VAL A 94 -8.46 -24.93 19.06
C VAL A 94 -7.47 -25.28 17.95
N ILE A 95 -7.88 -26.11 17.01
CA ILE A 95 -7.06 -26.49 15.85
C ILE A 95 -7.04 -25.30 14.88
N ALA A 96 -5.87 -24.70 14.69
CA ALA A 96 -5.73 -23.60 13.74
C ALA A 96 -5.81 -24.12 12.29
N VAL A 97 -6.33 -23.30 11.37
CA VAL A 97 -6.31 -23.57 9.93
C VAL A 97 -5.80 -22.30 9.21
N PRO A 98 -4.47 -22.14 9.08
CA PRO A 98 -3.87 -21.04 8.34
C PRO A 98 -4.27 -21.07 6.86
N ALA A 99 -4.88 -19.99 6.37
CA ALA A 99 -5.29 -19.83 4.99
C ALA A 99 -4.97 -18.42 4.48
N TYR A 100 -5.01 -18.23 3.16
CA TYR A 100 -4.85 -16.88 2.61
C TYR A 100 -6.14 -16.07 2.82
N PRO A 101 -6.09 -14.83 3.35
CA PRO A 101 -7.29 -13.98 3.48
C PRO A 101 -7.97 -13.73 2.12
N PRO A 102 -9.30 -13.56 2.06
CA PRO A 102 -9.99 -13.33 0.79
C PRO A 102 -9.45 -12.13 0.00
N ARG A 103 -9.42 -12.33 -1.32
CA ARG A 103 -8.91 -11.41 -2.35
C ARG A 103 -10.04 -11.26 -3.41
N ARG A 104 -10.58 -10.04 -3.57
CA ARG A 104 -11.70 -9.58 -4.43
C ARG A 104 -12.13 -10.46 -5.63
N ASN A 105 -11.29 -10.74 -6.62
CA ASN A 105 -11.62 -11.57 -7.79
C ASN A 105 -10.94 -12.95 -7.75
N ARG A 106 -10.18 -13.28 -6.69
CA ARG A 106 -9.77 -14.67 -6.47
C ARG A 106 -10.97 -15.49 -6.06
N ASN A 107 -11.23 -16.53 -6.84
CA ASN A 107 -12.38 -17.40 -6.65
C ASN A 107 -12.44 -17.95 -5.21
N MET A 108 -13.47 -17.50 -4.47
CA MET A 108 -13.74 -17.85 -3.08
C MET A 108 -13.83 -19.37 -2.85
N ALA A 109 -14.09 -20.16 -3.90
CA ALA A 109 -14.10 -21.61 -3.90
C ALA A 109 -12.89 -22.26 -3.20
N ARG A 110 -11.68 -21.68 -3.20
CA ARG A 110 -10.55 -22.29 -2.44
C ARG A 110 -10.70 -22.11 -0.93
N ILE A 111 -11.16 -20.95 -0.47
CA ILE A 111 -11.37 -20.67 0.97
C ILE A 111 -12.60 -21.44 1.46
N ASP A 112 -13.66 -21.45 0.65
CA ASP A 112 -14.87 -22.27 0.87
C ASP A 112 -14.54 -23.77 0.94
N ALA A 113 -13.78 -24.32 -0.01
CA ALA A 113 -13.35 -25.72 0.02
C ALA A 113 -12.52 -26.06 1.26
N ILE A 114 -11.59 -25.19 1.67
CA ILE A 114 -10.79 -25.36 2.91
C ILE A 114 -11.71 -25.34 4.14
N ALA A 115 -12.63 -24.37 4.23
CA ALA A 115 -13.51 -24.22 5.38
C ALA A 115 -14.52 -25.39 5.52
N ASN A 116 -15.04 -25.88 4.40
CA ASN A 116 -15.95 -27.02 4.34
C ASN A 116 -15.24 -28.36 4.64
N ASP A 117 -14.03 -28.58 4.11
CA ASP A 117 -13.23 -29.78 4.39
C ASP A 117 -12.80 -29.85 5.87
N ALA A 118 -12.32 -28.72 6.40
CA ALA A 118 -11.90 -28.56 7.80
C ALA A 118 -13.07 -28.57 8.82
N GLU A 119 -14.31 -28.37 8.37
CA GLU A 119 -15.47 -28.05 9.21
C GLU A 119 -15.16 -26.94 10.23
N ALA A 120 -14.72 -25.79 9.71
CA ALA A 120 -14.36 -24.62 10.50
C ALA A 120 -15.61 -23.95 11.10
N LYS A 121 -15.63 -23.75 12.43
CA LYS A 121 -16.76 -23.13 13.14
C LYS A 121 -16.58 -21.62 13.37
N ILE A 122 -15.34 -21.15 13.34
CA ILE A 122 -14.98 -19.74 13.49
C ILE A 122 -13.95 -19.33 12.43
N ALA A 123 -14.01 -18.09 11.98
CA ALA A 123 -13.02 -17.42 11.15
C ALA A 123 -12.49 -16.23 11.93
N LEU A 124 -11.17 -16.20 12.13
CA LEU A 124 -10.46 -15.16 12.87
C LEU A 124 -9.64 -14.31 11.89
N THR A 125 -9.70 -13.00 12.07
CA THR A 125 -9.07 -12.01 11.19
C THR A 125 -8.87 -10.68 11.94
N THR A 126 -8.48 -9.61 11.24
CA THR A 126 -8.49 -8.22 11.75
C THR A 126 -9.77 -7.49 11.33
N PHE A 127 -10.11 -6.38 11.98
CA PHE A 127 -11.31 -5.60 11.65
C PHE A 127 -11.30 -5.07 10.20
N GLU A 128 -10.16 -4.53 9.75
CA GLU A 128 -9.94 -4.06 8.37
C GLU A 128 -10.28 -5.15 7.32
N VAL A 129 -9.82 -6.38 7.57
CA VAL A 129 -10.08 -7.50 6.66
C VAL A 129 -11.54 -7.97 6.81
N LEU A 130 -12.11 -7.97 8.02
CA LEU A 130 -13.50 -8.36 8.26
C LEU A 130 -14.50 -7.48 7.50
N GLU A 131 -14.36 -6.15 7.60
CA GLU A 131 -15.21 -5.22 6.84
C GLU A 131 -15.08 -5.45 5.33
N ARG A 132 -13.84 -5.60 4.83
CA ARG A 132 -13.55 -5.80 3.41
C ARG A 132 -14.19 -7.05 2.82
N VAL A 133 -14.34 -8.13 3.60
CA VAL A 133 -14.88 -9.41 3.11
C VAL A 133 -16.36 -9.62 3.45
N GLN A 134 -16.99 -8.69 4.17
CA GLN A 134 -18.37 -8.83 4.66
C GLN A 134 -19.40 -9.01 3.54
N THR A 135 -19.21 -8.35 2.40
CA THR A 135 -20.01 -8.55 1.17
C THR A 135 -19.77 -9.94 0.56
N MET A 136 -18.51 -10.34 0.42
CA MET A 136 -18.11 -11.62 -0.18
C MET A 136 -18.63 -12.85 0.64
N ILE A 137 -18.79 -12.68 1.96
CA ILE A 137 -19.43 -13.67 2.84
C ILE A 137 -20.94 -13.78 2.52
N ALA A 138 -21.62 -12.67 2.23
CA ALA A 138 -23.04 -12.68 1.91
C ALA A 138 -23.33 -13.49 0.64
N ASP A 139 -22.44 -13.48 -0.35
CA ASP A 139 -22.58 -14.25 -1.59
C ASP A 139 -22.11 -15.73 -1.48
N THR A 140 -21.54 -16.15 -0.33
CA THR A 140 -20.96 -17.49 -0.15
C THR A 140 -21.67 -18.29 0.97
N PRO A 141 -22.69 -19.12 0.66
CA PRO A 141 -23.61 -19.70 1.66
C PRO A 141 -23.03 -20.65 2.72
N ALA A 142 -21.79 -21.15 2.54
CA ALA A 142 -21.12 -21.91 3.60
C ALA A 142 -20.31 -21.00 4.54
N LEU A 143 -19.65 -19.96 4.03
CA LEU A 143 -18.94 -18.98 4.85
C LEU A 143 -19.89 -18.16 5.74
N GLN A 144 -21.15 -17.97 5.33
CA GLN A 144 -22.22 -17.43 6.19
C GLN A 144 -22.45 -18.24 7.48
N ARG A 145 -22.14 -19.54 7.50
CA ARG A 145 -22.38 -20.45 8.63
C ARG A 145 -21.28 -20.38 9.69
N ILE A 146 -20.15 -19.76 9.34
CA ILE A 146 -18.97 -19.62 10.17
C ILE A 146 -19.12 -18.36 11.03
N ARG A 147 -18.74 -18.43 12.31
CA ARG A 147 -18.69 -17.22 13.15
C ARG A 147 -17.46 -16.37 12.74
N TRP A 148 -17.65 -15.18 12.21
CA TRP A 148 -16.52 -14.28 11.88
C TRP A 148 -16.19 -13.36 13.05
N ARG A 149 -14.90 -13.18 13.36
CA ARG A 149 -14.42 -12.32 14.46
C ARG A 149 -13.11 -11.60 14.11
N ALA A 150 -13.09 -10.30 14.42
CA ALA A 150 -11.90 -9.46 14.47
C ALA A 150 -11.24 -9.62 15.85
N THR A 151 -9.97 -10.06 15.90
CA THR A 151 -9.26 -10.34 17.18
C THR A 151 -8.50 -9.13 17.73
N ASP A 152 -8.20 -8.17 16.88
CA ASP A 152 -7.74 -6.81 17.18
C ASP A 152 -8.78 -5.94 17.91
N GLN A 153 -10.04 -6.41 17.97
CA GLN A 153 -11.12 -5.80 18.77
C GLN A 153 -11.33 -6.47 20.14
N TRP A 154 -10.47 -7.41 20.54
CA TRP A 154 -10.55 -8.07 21.85
C TRP A 154 -9.57 -7.46 22.85
N ASP A 155 -10.01 -7.32 24.10
CA ASP A 155 -9.25 -6.65 25.15
C ASP A 155 -8.12 -7.53 25.69
N ASP A 156 -6.90 -6.98 25.77
CA ASP A 156 -5.72 -7.61 26.35
C ASP A 156 -5.88 -7.92 27.86
N GLU A 157 -6.89 -7.37 28.56
CA GLU A 157 -7.27 -7.75 29.92
C GLU A 157 -7.97 -9.13 29.99
N LEU A 158 -8.55 -9.64 28.89
CA LEU A 158 -9.12 -11.00 28.85
C LEU A 158 -8.05 -12.08 29.06
N ALA A 159 -6.77 -11.74 28.90
CA ALA A 159 -5.64 -12.63 29.10
C ALA A 159 -5.59 -13.29 30.49
N ASP A 160 -6.14 -12.64 31.52
CA ASP A 160 -6.13 -13.16 32.89
C ASP A 160 -7.37 -14.02 33.22
N GLN A 161 -8.32 -14.13 32.29
CA GLN A 161 -9.43 -15.09 32.34
C GLN A 161 -9.06 -16.45 31.68
N TRP A 162 -7.92 -16.51 30.99
CA TRP A 162 -7.44 -17.70 30.28
C TRP A 162 -7.26 -18.90 31.22
N ARG A 163 -7.76 -20.06 30.78
CA ARG A 163 -7.55 -21.35 31.46
C ARG A 163 -6.61 -22.20 30.63
N ARG A 164 -5.56 -22.77 31.23
CA ARG A 164 -4.66 -23.68 30.51
C ARG A 164 -5.48 -24.87 29.99
N PRO A 165 -5.49 -25.14 28.67
CA PRO A 165 -6.24 -26.24 28.09
C PRO A 165 -5.52 -27.57 28.34
N ASP A 166 -6.26 -28.67 28.24
CA ASP A 166 -5.69 -30.02 28.23
C ASP A 166 -5.17 -30.32 26.83
N VAL A 167 -3.87 -30.09 26.63
CA VAL A 167 -3.13 -30.31 25.37
C VAL A 167 -1.81 -30.99 25.66
N HIS A 168 -1.50 -32.02 24.86
CA HIS A 168 -0.29 -32.83 24.93
C HIS A 168 0.36 -32.93 23.55
N GLY A 169 1.48 -33.65 23.44
CA GLY A 169 2.23 -33.78 22.18
C GLY A 169 1.37 -34.22 21.01
N ASP A 170 0.56 -35.26 21.17
CA ASP A 170 -0.24 -35.86 20.08
C ASP A 170 -1.52 -35.09 19.76
N THR A 171 -1.83 -34.02 20.50
CA THR A 171 -2.94 -33.12 20.18
C THR A 171 -2.66 -32.40 18.85
N LEU A 172 -3.66 -32.36 17.96
CA LEU A 172 -3.59 -31.60 16.71
C LEU A 172 -3.44 -30.11 17.01
N ALA A 173 -2.39 -29.51 16.47
CA ALA A 173 -2.11 -28.08 16.60
C ALA A 173 -2.76 -27.30 15.44
N PHE A 174 -2.52 -27.72 14.19
CA PHE A 174 -3.11 -27.06 13.03
C PHE A 174 -3.23 -27.98 11.81
N LEU A 175 -4.06 -27.56 10.85
CA LEU A 175 -4.18 -28.18 9.53
C LEU A 175 -3.43 -27.35 8.48
N GLN A 176 -2.34 -27.87 7.92
CA GLN A 176 -1.61 -27.23 6.82
C GLN A 176 -2.24 -27.64 5.49
N TYR A 177 -3.01 -26.76 4.85
CA TYR A 177 -3.61 -27.09 3.55
C TYR A 177 -2.59 -27.00 2.41
N THR A 178 -2.33 -28.13 1.75
CA THR A 178 -1.50 -28.19 0.54
C THR A 178 -2.37 -28.05 -0.72
N SER A 179 -1.75 -27.64 -1.84
CA SER A 179 -2.50 -27.33 -3.07
C SER A 179 -3.03 -28.55 -3.82
N GLY A 180 -2.48 -29.75 -3.57
CA GLY A 180 -2.86 -31.01 -4.20
C GLY A 180 -2.51 -31.11 -5.70
N SER A 181 -1.90 -32.22 -6.15
CA SER A 181 -1.72 -32.47 -7.60
C SER A 181 -3.06 -32.72 -8.33
N THR A 182 -4.13 -32.92 -7.57
CA THR A 182 -5.50 -33.23 -8.05
C THR A 182 -6.46 -32.04 -7.92
N GLY A 183 -5.95 -30.81 -7.71
CA GLY A 183 -6.74 -29.57 -7.63
C GLY A 183 -7.57 -29.37 -6.34
N THR A 184 -8.07 -30.43 -5.71
CA THR A 184 -8.74 -30.35 -4.40
C THR A 184 -7.70 -30.12 -3.29
N PRO A 185 -7.87 -29.09 -2.43
CA PRO A 185 -7.02 -28.89 -1.25
C PRO A 185 -7.06 -30.09 -0.30
N LYS A 186 -5.93 -30.41 0.33
CA LYS A 186 -5.84 -31.44 1.39
C LYS A 186 -5.26 -30.84 2.66
N GLY A 187 -5.93 -30.99 3.80
CA GLY A 187 -5.42 -30.53 5.09
C GLY A 187 -4.47 -31.56 5.70
N VAL A 188 -3.18 -31.25 5.81
CA VAL A 188 -2.20 -32.10 6.50
C VAL A 188 -2.33 -31.93 8.01
N MET A 189 -2.46 -33.04 8.74
CA MET A 189 -2.74 -33.08 10.18
C MET A 189 -1.46 -33.01 11.01
N LEU A 190 -1.12 -31.83 11.55
CA LEU A 190 0.11 -31.59 12.32
C LEU A 190 -0.15 -31.48 13.83
N THR A 191 0.55 -32.30 14.61
CA THR A 191 0.50 -32.31 16.08
C THR A 191 1.55 -31.39 16.70
N HIS A 192 1.42 -31.12 18.01
CA HIS A 192 2.50 -30.49 18.77
C HIS A 192 3.80 -31.31 18.75
N SER A 193 3.74 -32.64 18.85
CA SER A 193 4.89 -33.54 18.76
C SER A 193 5.64 -33.36 17.44
N ASN A 194 4.93 -33.37 16.31
CA ASN A 194 5.53 -33.20 14.99
C ASN A 194 6.30 -31.86 14.88
N LEU A 195 5.70 -30.78 15.39
CA LEU A 195 6.24 -29.43 15.30
C LEU A 195 7.44 -29.22 16.23
N MET A 196 7.35 -29.67 17.48
CA MET A 196 8.48 -29.62 18.43
C MET A 196 9.65 -30.49 17.93
N HIS A 197 9.36 -31.65 17.35
CA HIS A 197 10.38 -32.52 16.76
C HIS A 197 11.08 -31.87 15.56
N ASN A 198 10.33 -31.35 14.60
CA ASN A 198 10.92 -30.74 13.42
C ASN A 198 11.70 -29.46 13.77
N SER A 199 11.26 -28.67 14.76
CA SER A 199 12.08 -27.57 15.31
C SER A 199 13.37 -28.04 15.99
N ALA A 200 13.37 -29.20 16.67
CA ALA A 200 14.61 -29.81 17.19
C ALA A 200 15.57 -30.22 16.05
N MET A 201 15.06 -30.79 14.97
CA MET A 201 15.84 -31.12 13.77
C MET A 201 16.40 -29.88 13.07
N ILE A 202 15.57 -28.86 12.80
CA ILE A 202 16.02 -27.59 12.20
C ILE A 202 17.09 -26.96 13.10
N THR A 203 16.93 -27.04 14.42
CA THR A 203 17.93 -26.54 15.39
C THR A 203 19.28 -27.21 15.26
N TYR A 204 19.30 -28.55 15.14
CA TYR A 204 20.50 -29.35 14.92
C TYR A 204 21.16 -29.00 13.57
N ALA A 205 20.38 -29.04 12.50
CA ALA A 205 20.83 -28.87 11.12
C ALA A 205 21.39 -27.46 10.84
N PHE A 206 20.74 -26.43 11.39
CA PHE A 206 21.13 -25.02 11.22
C PHE A 206 22.16 -24.52 12.25
N GLU A 207 22.72 -25.39 13.11
CA GLU A 207 23.74 -25.07 14.14
C GLU A 207 23.53 -23.70 14.83
N HIS A 208 22.35 -23.50 15.43
CA HIS A 208 21.94 -22.18 15.93
C HIS A 208 22.88 -21.65 17.03
N SER A 209 23.43 -20.43 16.81
CA SER A 209 24.28 -19.77 17.79
C SER A 209 23.45 -18.96 18.80
N ARG A 210 23.96 -18.80 20.04
CA ARG A 210 23.27 -18.01 21.08
C ARG A 210 23.13 -16.53 20.77
N SER A 211 23.82 -16.02 19.75
CA SER A 211 23.74 -14.63 19.26
C SER A 211 23.04 -14.51 17.90
N GLY A 212 22.49 -15.59 17.37
CA GLY A 212 21.80 -15.59 16.08
C GLY A 212 20.41 -14.96 16.15
N SER A 213 20.08 -14.22 15.11
CA SER A 213 18.74 -13.70 14.79
C SER A 213 18.33 -14.11 13.37
N GLY A 214 17.03 -14.10 13.13
CA GLY A 214 16.43 -14.43 11.83
C GLY A 214 15.84 -13.20 11.11
N CYS A 215 15.79 -13.29 9.78
CA CYS A 215 14.99 -12.40 8.93
C CYS A 215 14.14 -13.25 7.96
N PHE A 216 12.82 -13.05 7.90
CA PHE A 216 11.92 -13.86 7.07
C PHE A 216 10.86 -12.99 6.37
N TRP A 217 10.60 -13.30 5.10
CA TRP A 217 9.53 -12.71 4.29
C TRP A 217 8.52 -13.75 3.78
N LEU A 218 8.75 -15.04 4.06
CA LEU A 218 7.96 -16.13 3.50
C LEU A 218 6.53 -16.15 4.10
N PRO A 219 5.51 -16.57 3.34
CA PRO A 219 4.13 -16.35 3.76
C PRO A 219 3.71 -17.23 4.93
N LEU A 220 3.05 -16.64 5.94
CA LEU A 220 2.78 -17.26 7.26
C LEU A 220 1.75 -18.41 7.26
N TYR A 221 1.19 -18.75 6.10
CA TYR A 221 0.27 -19.87 5.84
C TYR A 221 0.92 -21.01 5.03
N HIS A 222 2.24 -20.93 4.80
CA HIS A 222 3.07 -21.96 4.17
C HIS A 222 4.07 -22.48 5.22
N ASP A 223 4.39 -23.78 5.20
CA ASP A 223 5.29 -24.45 6.14
C ASP A 223 6.59 -23.67 6.44
N MET A 224 7.35 -23.24 5.43
CA MET A 224 8.59 -22.46 5.58
C MET A 224 8.38 -21.10 6.27
N GLY A 225 7.23 -20.43 6.05
CA GLY A 225 6.92 -19.14 6.66
C GLY A 225 6.42 -19.29 8.10
N LEU A 226 5.55 -20.27 8.35
CA LEU A 226 5.01 -20.56 9.68
C LEU A 226 6.03 -21.24 10.58
N ILE A 227 6.52 -22.43 10.19
CA ILE A 227 7.39 -23.25 11.01
C ILE A 227 8.81 -22.67 11.02
N GLY A 228 9.33 -22.28 9.85
CA GLY A 228 10.64 -21.65 9.74
C GLY A 228 10.68 -20.20 10.27
N GLY A 229 9.65 -19.40 9.98
CA GLY A 229 9.62 -17.97 10.32
C GLY A 229 8.98 -17.61 11.66
N ILE A 230 8.06 -18.41 12.21
CA ILE A 230 7.42 -18.14 13.50
C ILE A 230 7.86 -19.16 14.57
N LEU A 231 7.70 -20.47 14.30
CA LEU A 231 7.88 -21.48 15.34
C LEU A 231 9.35 -21.73 15.70
N GLN A 232 10.25 -21.79 14.70
CA GLN A 232 11.67 -22.03 14.94
C GLN A 232 12.36 -20.90 15.73
N PRO A 233 12.12 -19.59 15.47
CA PRO A 233 12.64 -18.52 16.32
C PRO A 233 12.09 -18.54 17.76
N LEU A 234 10.81 -18.90 17.96
CA LEU A 234 10.25 -19.13 19.30
C LEU A 234 10.93 -20.32 20.00
N TYR A 235 11.11 -21.42 19.28
CA TYR A 235 11.81 -22.61 19.77
C TYR A 235 13.26 -22.29 20.17
N MET A 236 13.91 -21.35 19.50
CA MET A 236 15.23 -20.82 19.88
C MET A 236 15.23 -19.70 20.92
N GLY A 237 14.10 -19.04 21.16
CA GLY A 237 14.02 -17.89 22.06
C GLY A 237 14.85 -16.71 21.54
N ARG A 238 14.79 -16.43 20.24
CA ARG A 238 15.55 -15.37 19.56
C ARG A 238 14.68 -14.51 18.67
N LEU A 239 15.03 -13.22 18.61
CA LEU A 239 14.37 -12.22 17.79
C LEU A 239 14.34 -12.65 16.32
N ASN A 240 13.13 -12.69 15.76
CA ASN A 240 12.93 -12.73 14.32
C ASN A 240 12.46 -11.38 13.77
N THR A 241 13.08 -10.92 12.69
CA THR A 241 12.58 -9.78 11.90
C THR A 241 11.73 -10.31 10.75
N LEU A 242 10.48 -9.91 10.72
CA LEU A 242 9.49 -10.27 9.72
C LEU A 242 9.25 -9.08 8.78
N LEU A 243 9.09 -9.37 7.48
CA LEU A 243 8.45 -8.46 6.53
C LEU A 243 7.44 -9.27 5.70
N SER A 244 6.60 -8.59 4.93
CA SER A 244 5.65 -9.27 4.04
C SER A 244 6.34 -9.88 2.81
N PRO A 245 5.78 -10.98 2.27
CA PRO A 245 6.15 -11.48 0.95
C PRO A 245 6.02 -10.43 -0.15
N THR A 246 4.99 -9.59 -0.12
CA THR A 246 4.79 -8.59 -1.17
C THR A 246 5.78 -7.43 -1.02
N HIS A 247 6.04 -6.97 0.20
CA HIS A 247 7.06 -5.95 0.44
C HIS A 247 8.44 -6.37 -0.10
N PHE A 248 8.81 -7.66 0.01
CA PHE A 248 9.96 -8.23 -0.69
C PHE A 248 9.81 -8.18 -2.22
N LEU A 249 8.75 -8.78 -2.77
CA LEU A 249 8.56 -8.93 -4.22
C LEU A 249 8.52 -7.59 -4.98
N GLN A 250 7.93 -6.55 -4.39
CA GLN A 250 7.92 -5.17 -4.92
C GLN A 250 9.33 -4.59 -5.09
N ARG A 251 10.18 -4.78 -4.07
CA ARG A 251 11.52 -4.18 -3.97
C ARG A 251 12.47 -5.16 -3.28
N PRO A 252 13.08 -6.10 -4.04
CA PRO A 252 13.87 -7.22 -3.49
C PRO A 252 15.01 -6.79 -2.56
N VAL A 253 15.57 -5.60 -2.81
CA VAL A 253 16.56 -4.95 -1.95
C VAL A 253 16.13 -4.84 -0.48
N ARG A 254 14.82 -4.73 -0.19
CA ARG A 254 14.28 -4.62 1.18
C ARG A 254 14.62 -5.84 2.03
N TRP A 255 14.63 -7.05 1.45
CA TRP A 255 15.01 -8.26 2.19
C TRP A 255 16.49 -8.21 2.60
N LEU A 256 17.37 -7.82 1.68
CA LEU A 256 18.81 -7.67 1.94
C LEU A 256 19.10 -6.51 2.91
N GLN A 257 18.36 -5.42 2.80
CA GLN A 257 18.41 -4.28 3.73
C GLN A 257 17.93 -4.67 5.13
N ALA A 258 16.86 -5.48 5.25
CA ALA A 258 16.37 -6.00 6.52
C ALA A 258 17.40 -6.94 7.17
N ILE A 259 18.02 -7.84 6.39
CA ILE A 259 19.14 -8.68 6.86
C ILE A 259 20.28 -7.81 7.37
N SER A 260 20.72 -6.84 6.57
CA SER A 260 21.86 -5.98 6.88
C SER A 260 21.62 -5.12 8.13
N GLN A 261 20.48 -4.45 8.22
CA GLN A 261 20.13 -3.57 9.34
C GLN A 261 19.86 -4.34 10.64
N SER A 262 19.23 -5.52 10.57
CA SER A 262 19.04 -6.39 11.75
C SER A 262 20.30 -7.19 12.11
N GLY A 263 21.32 -7.19 11.25
CA GLY A 263 22.50 -8.05 11.36
C GLY A 263 22.17 -9.55 11.33
N SER A 264 21.06 -9.93 10.69
CA SER A 264 20.47 -11.26 10.78
C SER A 264 21.38 -12.35 10.23
N THR A 265 21.43 -13.46 10.98
CA THR A 265 22.37 -14.56 10.74
C THR A 265 21.77 -15.71 9.92
N ILE A 266 20.43 -15.81 9.91
CA ILE A 266 19.64 -16.87 9.27
C ILE A 266 18.54 -16.21 8.44
N SER A 267 18.41 -16.61 7.17
CA SER A 267 17.33 -16.21 6.27
C SER A 267 17.28 -17.14 5.06
N GLY A 268 16.25 -17.06 4.22
CA GLY A 268 16.20 -17.86 2.99
C GLY A 268 14.85 -17.88 2.29
N GLY A 269 14.76 -18.72 1.25
CA GLY A 269 13.62 -18.86 0.34
C GLY A 269 13.95 -19.80 -0.83
N PRO A 270 13.01 -20.06 -1.75
CA PRO A 270 13.26 -20.85 -2.96
C PRO A 270 14.17 -20.11 -3.96
N ASN A 271 14.69 -20.82 -4.98
CA ASN A 271 15.65 -20.30 -5.97
C ASN A 271 15.26 -18.91 -6.51
N PHE A 272 13.99 -18.73 -6.89
CA PHE A 272 13.49 -17.50 -7.53
C PHE A 272 13.82 -16.24 -6.71
N ALA A 273 13.85 -16.32 -5.38
CA ALA A 273 14.08 -15.17 -4.52
C ALA A 273 15.54 -14.67 -4.59
N TYR A 274 16.49 -15.60 -4.73
CA TYR A 274 17.90 -15.28 -4.93
C TYR A 274 18.15 -14.78 -6.36
N ASP A 275 17.61 -15.47 -7.37
CA ASP A 275 17.71 -15.05 -8.78
C ASP A 275 17.16 -13.62 -8.98
N LEU A 276 16.01 -13.34 -8.36
CA LEU A 276 15.37 -12.02 -8.31
C LEU A 276 16.31 -10.95 -7.71
N CYS A 277 16.86 -11.19 -6.51
CA CYS A 277 17.81 -10.26 -5.92
C CYS A 277 19.02 -10.01 -6.83
N ALA A 278 19.54 -11.05 -7.51
CA ALA A 278 20.65 -10.92 -8.44
C ALA A 278 20.29 -10.13 -9.72
N GLU A 279 19.03 -10.19 -10.19
CA GLU A 279 18.53 -9.46 -11.37
C GLU A 279 18.20 -7.98 -11.08
N LYS A 280 17.48 -7.69 -9.98
CA LYS A 280 16.85 -6.38 -9.76
C LYS A 280 17.61 -5.42 -8.85
N VAL A 281 18.58 -5.88 -8.05
CA VAL A 281 19.29 -4.99 -7.10
C VAL A 281 20.46 -4.28 -7.79
N THR A 282 20.35 -2.96 -7.89
CA THR A 282 21.32 -2.11 -8.60
C THR A 282 22.66 -1.98 -7.88
N ALA A 283 23.72 -1.61 -8.60
CA ALA A 283 25.05 -1.39 -8.03
C ALA A 283 25.06 -0.33 -6.92
N GLU A 284 24.26 0.74 -7.02
CA GLU A 284 24.15 1.75 -5.95
C GLU A 284 23.51 1.16 -4.68
N GLN A 285 22.45 0.37 -4.84
CA GLN A 285 21.82 -0.32 -3.71
C GLN A 285 22.79 -1.29 -3.03
N LYS A 286 23.61 -2.03 -3.80
CA LYS A 286 24.64 -2.93 -3.25
C LYS A 286 25.65 -2.22 -2.36
N ARG A 287 26.03 -0.98 -2.67
CA ARG A 287 26.90 -0.15 -1.80
C ARG A 287 26.30 0.20 -0.43
N THR A 288 25.02 -0.10 -0.19
CA THR A 288 24.34 0.13 1.09
C THR A 288 24.17 -1.15 1.94
N LEU A 289 24.73 -2.29 1.52
CA LEU A 289 24.53 -3.61 2.14
C LEU A 289 25.80 -4.15 2.81
N ASP A 290 25.68 -4.53 4.07
CA ASP A 290 26.55 -5.51 4.74
C ASP A 290 25.77 -6.82 4.94
N LEU A 291 26.17 -7.87 4.22
CA LEU A 291 25.64 -9.23 4.31
C LEU A 291 26.63 -10.20 4.98
N SER A 292 27.76 -9.71 5.50
CA SER A 292 28.82 -10.54 6.11
C SER A 292 28.33 -11.39 7.29
N ARG A 293 27.29 -10.93 7.99
CA ARG A 293 26.67 -11.64 9.13
C ARG A 293 25.74 -12.77 8.70
N TRP A 294 25.27 -12.77 7.46
CA TRP A 294 24.43 -13.86 6.95
C TRP A 294 25.28 -15.13 6.91
N SER A 295 24.85 -16.13 7.68
CA SER A 295 25.62 -17.35 7.97
C SER A 295 24.89 -18.63 7.59
N LEU A 296 23.63 -18.52 7.21
CA LEU A 296 22.78 -19.59 6.70
C LEU A 296 21.70 -18.96 5.81
N ALA A 297 21.86 -19.16 4.51
CA ALA A 297 21.00 -18.72 3.41
C ALA A 297 20.31 -19.96 2.84
N PHE A 298 19.20 -20.38 3.48
CA PHE A 298 18.55 -21.63 3.11
C PHE A 298 17.86 -21.54 1.75
N ASN A 299 17.95 -22.61 0.95
CA ASN A 299 17.29 -22.76 -0.34
C ASN A 299 16.64 -24.14 -0.42
N GLY A 300 15.47 -24.23 -1.04
CA GLY A 300 14.65 -25.44 -1.07
C GLY A 300 13.23 -25.20 -1.59
N ALA A 301 12.29 -26.04 -1.16
CA ALA A 301 10.92 -26.21 -1.68
C ALA A 301 10.82 -26.75 -3.12
N GLU A 302 11.85 -26.57 -3.94
CA GLU A 302 12.02 -27.17 -5.26
C GLU A 302 13.49 -27.62 -5.41
N PRO A 303 13.85 -28.40 -6.46
CA PRO A 303 15.26 -28.76 -6.69
C PRO A 303 16.14 -27.50 -6.75
N VAL A 304 17.14 -27.44 -5.86
CA VAL A 304 18.03 -26.29 -5.74
C VAL A 304 18.95 -26.24 -6.96
N ARG A 305 19.14 -25.03 -7.53
CA ARG A 305 19.93 -24.83 -8.76
C ARG A 305 21.34 -24.35 -8.43
N ALA A 306 22.34 -24.99 -9.04
CA ALA A 306 23.73 -24.56 -8.96
C ALA A 306 23.91 -23.13 -9.51
N GLU A 307 23.28 -22.83 -10.66
CA GLU A 307 23.31 -21.49 -11.27
C GLU A 307 22.84 -20.39 -10.29
N THR A 308 21.74 -20.62 -9.55
CA THR A 308 21.22 -19.65 -8.57
C THR A 308 22.21 -19.39 -7.43
N ILE A 309 22.88 -20.45 -6.93
CA ILE A 309 23.91 -20.35 -5.88
C ILE A 309 25.07 -19.49 -6.39
N GLU A 310 25.61 -19.78 -7.58
CA GLU A 310 26.74 -19.03 -8.13
C GLU A 310 26.35 -17.60 -8.53
N ARG A 311 25.20 -17.41 -9.20
CA ARG A 311 24.72 -16.10 -9.67
C ARG A 311 24.49 -15.15 -8.50
N PHE A 312 23.86 -15.61 -7.42
CA PHE A 312 23.67 -14.78 -6.22
C PHE A 312 24.99 -14.54 -5.46
N SER A 313 25.82 -15.57 -5.29
CA SER A 313 27.11 -15.43 -4.59
C SER A 313 28.01 -14.40 -5.27
N ASN A 314 28.17 -14.49 -6.60
CA ASN A 314 28.93 -13.52 -7.38
C ASN A 314 28.27 -12.12 -7.38
N ALA A 315 26.93 -12.05 -7.42
CA ALA A 315 26.22 -10.77 -7.41
C ALA A 315 26.35 -9.98 -6.10
N PHE A 316 26.67 -10.62 -4.97
CA PHE A 316 26.70 -9.99 -3.64
C PHE A 316 28.02 -10.20 -2.86
N ALA A 317 29.06 -10.74 -3.48
CA ALA A 317 30.38 -10.91 -2.88
C ALA A 317 30.97 -9.59 -2.33
N GLU A 318 30.83 -8.48 -3.06
CA GLU A 318 31.26 -7.14 -2.60
C GLU A 318 30.48 -6.65 -1.37
N CYS A 319 29.27 -7.16 -1.13
CA CYS A 319 28.48 -6.89 0.07
C CYS A 319 28.87 -7.80 1.25
N GLY A 320 29.92 -8.62 1.12
CA GLY A 320 30.37 -9.56 2.13
C GLY A 320 29.59 -10.87 2.20
N PHE A 321 28.66 -11.13 1.27
CA PHE A 321 28.00 -12.43 1.19
C PHE A 321 29.00 -13.53 0.82
N ARG A 322 28.77 -14.74 1.31
CA ARG A 322 29.67 -15.90 1.22
C ARG A 322 28.96 -17.08 0.57
N ARG A 323 29.59 -17.74 -0.40
CA ARG A 323 29.05 -18.93 -1.08
C ARG A 323 28.74 -20.04 -0.08
N GLU A 324 29.59 -20.19 0.93
CA GLU A 324 29.52 -21.16 2.01
C GLU A 324 28.40 -20.85 3.02
N ALA A 325 27.69 -19.72 2.88
CA ALA A 325 26.47 -19.47 3.64
C ALA A 325 25.24 -20.12 3.00
N PHE A 326 25.26 -20.51 1.72
CA PHE A 326 24.12 -21.19 1.10
C PHE A 326 23.87 -22.55 1.75
N TYR A 327 22.61 -22.85 2.02
CA TYR A 327 22.19 -24.08 2.69
C TYR A 327 21.05 -24.75 1.92
N PRO A 328 21.38 -25.63 0.94
CA PRO A 328 20.38 -26.45 0.26
C PRO A 328 19.68 -27.41 1.24
N CYS A 329 18.36 -27.54 1.14
CA CYS A 329 17.57 -28.41 2.01
C CYS A 329 16.31 -28.94 1.31
N TYR A 330 15.88 -30.14 1.70
CA TYR A 330 14.68 -30.79 1.18
C TYR A 330 13.60 -30.90 2.27
N GLY A 331 12.33 -30.73 1.89
CA GLY A 331 11.22 -30.61 2.82
C GLY A 331 9.84 -30.47 2.18
N LEU A 332 8.80 -30.85 2.93
CA LEU A 332 7.38 -30.83 2.54
C LEU A 332 6.47 -30.82 3.78
N ALA A 333 5.26 -30.24 3.65
CA ALA A 333 4.26 -30.13 4.71
C ALA A 333 3.87 -31.48 5.34
N GLU A 334 3.77 -32.54 4.52
CA GLU A 334 3.47 -33.91 4.95
C GLU A 334 4.56 -34.48 5.92
N ALA A 335 5.76 -33.89 5.92
CA ALA A 335 6.84 -34.15 6.88
C ALA A 335 7.11 -32.94 7.81
N THR A 336 6.07 -32.16 8.12
CA THR A 336 6.09 -30.90 8.88
C THR A 336 6.77 -29.75 8.15
N LEU A 337 8.10 -29.80 8.00
CA LEU A 337 8.86 -28.86 7.17
C LEU A 337 10.13 -29.53 6.63
N ILE A 338 11.20 -29.66 7.44
CA ILE A 338 12.49 -30.17 6.94
C ILE A 338 12.52 -31.70 6.95
N VAL A 339 13.15 -32.29 5.94
CA VAL A 339 13.44 -33.72 5.82
C VAL A 339 14.95 -33.97 5.76
N ALA A 340 15.66 -33.23 4.91
CA ALA A 340 17.11 -33.33 4.72
C ALA A 340 17.78 -31.95 4.75
N GLY A 341 19.03 -31.93 5.18
CA GLY A 341 19.87 -30.74 5.22
C GLY A 341 21.32 -31.09 5.59
N GLY A 342 22.27 -30.25 5.17
CA GLY A 342 23.69 -30.45 5.44
C GLY A 342 24.10 -30.06 6.87
N TYR A 343 25.41 -29.99 7.12
CA TYR A 343 25.94 -29.24 8.26
C TYR A 343 26.09 -27.77 7.87
N LYS A 344 25.91 -26.84 8.82
CA LYS A 344 25.90 -25.39 8.51
C LYS A 344 27.19 -24.90 7.87
N GLN A 345 28.30 -25.52 8.22
CA GLN A 345 29.64 -25.11 7.81
C GLN A 345 30.15 -25.88 6.57
N SER A 346 29.34 -26.77 6.00
CA SER A 346 29.63 -27.45 4.73
C SER A 346 29.32 -26.52 3.55
N GLU A 347 30.18 -26.51 2.54
CA GLU A 347 29.86 -25.86 1.27
C GLU A 347 28.68 -26.56 0.56
N PRO A 348 27.88 -25.83 -0.25
CA PRO A 348 26.88 -26.43 -1.12
C PRO A 348 27.50 -27.48 -2.05
N VAL A 349 27.08 -28.73 -1.91
CA VAL A 349 27.54 -29.84 -2.76
C VAL A 349 26.87 -29.73 -4.13
N VAL A 350 27.66 -29.46 -5.16
CA VAL A 350 27.24 -29.57 -6.57
C VAL A 350 28.01 -30.73 -7.19
N GLN A 351 27.32 -31.65 -7.85
CA GLN A 351 27.96 -32.75 -8.58
C GLN A 351 27.29 -32.96 -9.94
N SER A 352 28.11 -33.20 -10.96
CA SER A 352 27.68 -33.48 -12.33
C SER A 352 27.40 -34.99 -12.52
N PHE A 353 26.33 -35.33 -13.24
CA PHE A 353 25.90 -36.69 -13.54
C PHE A 353 25.51 -36.80 -15.02
N ASP A 354 25.60 -37.99 -15.62
CA ASP A 354 25.23 -38.23 -17.01
C ASP A 354 23.69 -38.09 -17.20
N LEU A 355 23.27 -37.25 -18.14
CA LEU A 355 21.86 -36.96 -18.40
C LEU A 355 21.11 -38.21 -18.88
N HIS A 356 21.66 -38.91 -19.87
CA HIS A 356 21.03 -40.09 -20.47
C HIS A 356 20.98 -41.30 -19.52
N ALA A 357 21.83 -41.33 -18.49
CA ALA A 357 21.71 -42.27 -17.38
C ALA A 357 20.52 -41.91 -16.48
N LEU A 358 20.38 -40.64 -16.08
CA LEU A 358 19.29 -40.17 -15.22
C LEU A 358 17.90 -40.37 -15.84
N GLU A 359 17.78 -40.23 -17.17
CA GLU A 359 16.55 -40.54 -17.95
C GLU A 359 16.16 -42.03 -17.88
N LYS A 360 17.15 -42.91 -17.65
CA LYS A 360 16.97 -44.37 -17.45
C LYS A 360 16.88 -44.75 -15.96
N HIS A 361 16.77 -43.75 -15.08
CA HIS A 361 16.85 -43.89 -13.62
C HIS A 361 18.18 -44.50 -13.12
N GLU A 362 19.26 -44.37 -13.88
CA GLU A 362 20.62 -44.75 -13.49
C GLU A 362 21.44 -43.53 -13.03
N VAL A 363 22.29 -43.70 -12.02
CA VAL A 363 23.09 -42.62 -11.43
C VAL A 363 24.57 -42.84 -11.77
N VAL A 364 25.01 -42.19 -12.85
CA VAL A 364 26.41 -42.23 -13.32
C VAL A 364 27.05 -40.85 -13.13
N PRO A 365 28.07 -40.70 -12.25
CA PRO A 365 28.80 -39.44 -12.11
C PRO A 365 29.56 -39.07 -13.40
N ALA A 366 29.44 -37.81 -13.82
CA ALA A 366 30.09 -37.28 -15.02
C ALA A 366 31.17 -36.25 -14.67
N PRO A 367 32.16 -35.99 -15.55
CA PRO A 367 33.05 -34.85 -15.42
C PRO A 367 32.29 -33.52 -15.54
N THR A 368 32.65 -32.54 -14.71
CA THR A 368 32.09 -31.18 -14.79
C THR A 368 32.35 -30.56 -16.16
N GLY A 369 31.30 -30.03 -16.79
CA GLY A 369 31.37 -29.44 -18.13
C GLY A 369 31.42 -30.43 -19.30
N ALA A 370 31.12 -31.71 -19.08
CA ALA A 370 30.94 -32.67 -20.18
C ALA A 370 29.62 -32.42 -20.95
N GLU A 371 29.61 -32.75 -22.25
CA GLU A 371 28.58 -32.35 -23.24
C GLU A 371 27.16 -32.85 -22.93
N HIS A 372 27.02 -33.92 -22.14
CA HIS A 372 25.74 -34.48 -21.68
C HIS A 372 25.68 -34.61 -20.14
N ALA A 373 26.29 -33.70 -19.40
CA ALA A 373 26.29 -33.71 -17.94
C ALA A 373 25.26 -32.73 -17.33
N ARG A 374 24.40 -33.22 -16.45
CA ARG A 374 23.47 -32.44 -15.62
C ARG A 374 24.09 -32.20 -14.24
N GLU A 375 24.12 -30.96 -13.79
CA GLU A 375 24.51 -30.63 -12.42
C GLU A 375 23.32 -30.74 -11.46
N LEU A 376 23.53 -31.45 -10.35
CA LEU A 376 22.56 -31.58 -9.28
C LEU A 376 23.15 -31.06 -7.97
N VAL A 377 22.31 -30.42 -7.15
CA VAL A 377 22.69 -29.90 -5.83
C VAL A 377 22.27 -30.91 -4.76
N GLY A 378 23.21 -31.30 -3.91
CA GLY A 378 22.98 -32.12 -2.73
C GLY A 378 22.19 -31.32 -1.69
N SER A 379 21.09 -31.90 -1.20
CA SER A 379 20.17 -31.28 -0.24
C SER A 379 20.42 -31.76 1.20
N GLY A 380 21.63 -32.24 1.49
CA GLY A 380 22.00 -32.90 2.74
C GLY A 380 21.51 -34.34 2.83
N GLY A 381 21.68 -34.94 4.01
CA GLY A 381 21.32 -36.34 4.29
C GLY A 381 20.21 -36.49 5.33
N ASN A 382 20.11 -37.70 5.90
CA ASN A 382 19.25 -37.98 7.06
C ASN A 382 19.59 -37.05 8.24
N LEU A 383 18.56 -36.44 8.84
CA LEU A 383 18.68 -35.58 10.00
C LEU A 383 18.14 -36.29 11.25
N LEU A 384 18.99 -36.42 12.28
CA LEU A 384 18.68 -37.12 13.54
C LEU A 384 18.14 -38.55 13.32
N ASP A 385 16.89 -38.80 13.70
CA ASP A 385 16.17 -40.07 13.57
C ASP A 385 15.19 -40.10 12.37
N GLN A 386 15.14 -39.03 11.58
CA GLN A 386 14.36 -39.00 10.35
C GLN A 386 15.12 -39.75 9.25
N ASN A 387 14.52 -40.86 8.83
CA ASN A 387 15.09 -41.86 7.94
C ASN A 387 14.46 -41.78 6.55
N ILE A 388 15.28 -41.38 5.58
CA ILE A 388 14.98 -41.34 4.14
C ILE A 388 15.44 -42.65 3.51
N VAL A 389 14.60 -43.25 2.68
CA VAL A 389 14.94 -44.35 1.79
C VAL A 389 14.52 -44.00 0.37
N ILE A 390 15.21 -44.57 -0.63
CA ILE A 390 14.85 -44.45 -2.04
C ILE A 390 14.18 -45.77 -2.44
N ALA A 391 12.97 -45.69 -3.00
CA ALA A 391 12.12 -46.83 -3.29
C ALA A 391 11.63 -46.81 -4.73
N ASP A 392 11.58 -47.97 -5.37
CA ASP A 392 10.96 -48.13 -6.67
C ASP A 392 9.43 -48.01 -6.51
N PRO A 393 8.77 -47.06 -7.20
CA PRO A 393 7.39 -46.67 -6.89
C PRO A 393 6.33 -47.70 -7.29
N ASP A 394 6.69 -48.69 -8.12
CA ASP A 394 5.79 -49.70 -8.69
C ASP A 394 6.00 -51.09 -8.06
N THR A 395 7.26 -51.49 -7.83
CA THR A 395 7.64 -52.77 -7.20
C THR A 395 7.74 -52.70 -5.68
N PHE A 396 7.84 -51.49 -5.13
CA PHE A 396 8.00 -51.19 -3.70
C PHE A 396 9.31 -51.78 -3.12
N GLU A 397 10.31 -52.04 -3.97
CA GLU A 397 11.65 -52.49 -3.56
C GLU A 397 12.58 -51.29 -3.28
N PRO A 398 13.54 -51.42 -2.34
CA PRO A 398 14.52 -50.36 -2.09
C PRO A 398 15.52 -50.26 -3.26
N CYS A 399 15.68 -49.06 -3.83
CA CYS A 399 16.65 -48.79 -4.88
C CYS A 399 18.09 -48.94 -4.38
N THR A 400 19.02 -49.30 -5.27
CA THR A 400 20.45 -49.22 -4.97
C THR A 400 20.96 -47.77 -5.04
N ALA A 401 22.13 -47.50 -4.47
CA ALA A 401 22.75 -46.16 -4.46
C ALA A 401 23.15 -45.62 -5.85
N ASN A 402 23.00 -46.44 -6.91
CA ASN A 402 23.24 -46.06 -8.30
C ASN A 402 21.92 -45.93 -9.10
N GLN A 403 20.77 -45.85 -8.44
CA GLN A 403 19.45 -45.76 -9.07
C GLN A 403 18.64 -44.58 -8.53
N VAL A 404 17.83 -43.97 -9.41
CA VAL A 404 16.81 -42.99 -9.05
C VAL A 404 15.52 -43.74 -8.66
N GLY A 405 14.85 -43.27 -7.62
CA GLY A 405 13.54 -43.77 -7.21
C GLY A 405 12.74 -42.72 -6.46
N GLU A 406 11.59 -43.10 -5.93
CA GLU A 406 10.76 -42.23 -5.10
C GLU A 406 11.40 -42.05 -3.71
N ILE A 407 11.43 -40.80 -3.25
CA ILE A 407 11.94 -40.44 -1.93
C ILE A 407 10.86 -40.80 -0.90
N TRP A 408 11.15 -41.75 -0.01
CA TRP A 408 10.26 -42.22 1.04
C TRP A 408 10.81 -41.85 2.41
N VAL A 409 9.97 -41.34 3.31
CA VAL A 409 10.40 -40.68 4.56
C VAL A 409 9.72 -41.32 5.77
N SER A 410 10.45 -41.49 6.87
CA SER A 410 9.94 -42.03 8.13
C SER A 410 10.59 -41.31 9.33
N GLY A 411 9.85 -41.04 10.39
CA GLY A 411 10.34 -40.36 11.59
C GLY A 411 9.28 -39.47 12.26
N PRO A 412 9.53 -38.91 13.45
CA PRO A 412 8.49 -38.22 14.23
C PRO A 412 7.99 -36.89 13.65
N SER A 413 8.66 -36.32 12.65
CA SER A 413 8.14 -35.16 11.90
C SER A 413 7.06 -35.50 10.88
N VAL A 414 6.84 -36.79 10.56
CA VAL A 414 5.80 -37.20 9.61
C VAL A 414 4.42 -36.92 10.22
N ALA A 415 3.59 -36.19 9.48
CA ALA A 415 2.25 -35.80 9.91
C ALA A 415 1.32 -37.02 10.10
N GLN A 416 0.23 -36.86 10.85
CA GLN A 416 -0.72 -37.97 11.10
C GLN A 416 -1.43 -38.46 9.83
N GLY A 417 -1.52 -37.61 8.80
CA GLY A 417 -2.20 -37.93 7.55
C GLY A 417 -2.89 -36.71 6.92
N TYR A 418 -3.85 -37.00 6.03
CA TYR A 418 -4.76 -36.02 5.46
C TYR A 418 -6.11 -36.03 6.18
N TRP A 419 -6.54 -34.86 6.64
CA TRP A 419 -7.80 -34.63 7.34
C TRP A 419 -8.98 -35.23 6.57
N ARG A 420 -9.67 -36.20 7.20
CA ARG A 420 -10.87 -36.90 6.67
C ARG A 420 -10.68 -37.58 5.30
N ARG A 421 -9.44 -37.94 4.92
CA ARG A 421 -9.13 -38.71 3.71
C ARG A 421 -8.39 -40.00 4.06
N GLU A 422 -9.13 -40.99 4.58
CA GLU A 422 -8.55 -42.26 5.07
C GLU A 422 -7.78 -43.02 3.98
N ASP A 423 -8.39 -43.23 2.80
CA ASP A 423 -7.73 -43.93 1.68
C ASP A 423 -6.43 -43.26 1.24
N ALA A 424 -6.47 -41.94 1.01
CA ALA A 424 -5.30 -41.16 0.61
C ALA A 424 -4.24 -41.08 1.72
N THR A 425 -4.64 -41.15 2.99
CA THR A 425 -3.73 -41.25 4.14
C THR A 425 -3.05 -42.62 4.15
N HIS A 426 -3.78 -43.71 3.90
CA HIS A 426 -3.20 -45.04 3.81
C HIS A 426 -2.22 -45.15 2.62
N GLU A 427 -2.63 -44.69 1.43
CA GLU A 427 -1.80 -44.65 0.21
C GLU A 427 -0.50 -43.86 0.41
N THR A 428 -0.58 -42.69 1.08
CA THR A 428 0.53 -41.74 1.15
C THR A 428 1.40 -41.92 2.40
N PHE A 429 0.83 -42.23 3.57
CA PHE A 429 1.55 -42.26 4.86
C PHE A 429 1.78 -43.67 5.43
N GLN A 430 1.14 -44.71 4.88
CA GLN A 430 1.25 -46.09 5.39
C GLN A 430 1.96 -47.05 4.43
N ALA A 431 2.72 -46.52 3.48
CA ALA A 431 3.48 -47.33 2.52
C ALA A 431 4.53 -48.20 3.22
N ARG A 432 4.78 -49.38 2.68
CA ARG A 432 5.76 -50.35 3.19
C ARG A 432 6.61 -50.87 2.06
N LEU A 433 7.90 -51.00 2.29
CA LEU A 433 8.80 -51.67 1.35
C LEU A 433 8.43 -53.16 1.27
N ARG A 434 8.77 -53.80 0.16
CA ARG A 434 8.54 -55.24 -0.10
C ARG A 434 9.20 -56.15 0.94
N ASP A 435 10.22 -55.66 1.64
CA ASP A 435 10.89 -56.33 2.77
C ASP A 435 10.16 -56.17 4.13
N GLY A 436 9.05 -55.43 4.17
CA GLY A 436 8.21 -55.20 5.34
C GLY A 436 8.48 -53.90 6.10
N ARG A 437 9.60 -53.20 5.84
CA ARG A 437 9.94 -51.94 6.51
C ARG A 437 8.87 -50.86 6.26
N GLY A 438 8.61 -50.05 7.29
CA GLY A 438 7.64 -48.96 7.26
C GLY A 438 6.78 -48.90 8.54
N PRO A 439 5.80 -47.99 8.64
CA PRO A 439 5.28 -47.20 7.52
C PRO A 439 6.22 -46.08 7.06
N PHE A 440 6.07 -45.68 5.80
CA PHE A 440 6.74 -44.56 5.15
C PHE A 440 5.72 -43.59 4.56
N LEU A 441 6.07 -42.30 4.62
CA LEU A 441 5.52 -41.24 3.78
C LEU A 441 6.11 -41.35 2.37
N ARG A 442 5.26 -41.60 1.38
CA ARG A 442 5.52 -41.40 -0.04
C ARG A 442 5.47 -39.91 -0.34
N THR A 443 6.59 -39.31 -0.76
CA THR A 443 6.63 -37.87 -1.07
C THR A 443 6.05 -37.55 -2.46
N GLY A 444 6.02 -38.53 -3.37
CA GLY A 444 5.81 -38.33 -4.79
C GLY A 444 7.01 -37.71 -5.53
N ASP A 445 8.11 -37.38 -4.84
CA ASP A 445 9.30 -36.76 -5.41
C ASP A 445 10.36 -37.82 -5.76
N LEU A 446 11.14 -37.58 -6.82
CA LEU A 446 12.16 -38.51 -7.32
C LEU A 446 13.57 -38.02 -6.96
N GLY A 447 14.45 -38.96 -6.60
CA GLY A 447 15.84 -38.66 -6.27
C GLY A 447 16.68 -39.91 -5.95
N PHE A 448 17.88 -39.67 -5.46
CA PHE A 448 18.83 -40.71 -5.05
C PHE A 448 19.75 -40.24 -3.92
N LEU A 449 20.34 -41.19 -3.19
CA LEU A 449 21.34 -40.93 -2.14
C LEU A 449 22.75 -41.29 -2.64
N HIS A 450 23.63 -40.30 -2.79
CA HIS A 450 25.00 -40.49 -3.25
C HIS A 450 26.00 -39.85 -2.28
N LYS A 451 26.95 -40.63 -1.77
CA LYS A 451 27.96 -40.24 -0.75
C LYS A 451 27.39 -39.67 0.58
N GLY A 452 26.09 -39.83 0.83
CA GLY A 452 25.38 -39.29 2.00
C GLY A 452 24.49 -38.07 1.70
N GLU A 453 24.60 -37.50 0.50
CA GLU A 453 23.77 -36.40 0.00
C GLU A 453 22.55 -36.93 -0.76
N LEU A 454 21.38 -36.32 -0.52
CA LEU A 454 20.15 -36.50 -1.28
C LEU A 454 20.15 -35.56 -2.48
N PHE A 455 20.12 -36.12 -3.69
CA PHE A 455 19.96 -35.39 -4.93
C PHE A 455 18.53 -35.61 -5.46
N VAL A 456 17.74 -34.53 -5.53
CA VAL A 456 16.36 -34.56 -6.04
C VAL A 456 16.39 -34.36 -7.56
N THR A 457 15.95 -35.35 -8.32
CA THR A 457 15.95 -35.31 -9.80
C THR A 457 14.66 -34.71 -10.36
N GLY A 458 13.53 -34.88 -9.67
CA GLY A 458 12.23 -34.41 -10.12
C GLY A 458 11.06 -34.87 -9.27
N ARG A 459 9.92 -35.11 -9.92
CA ARG A 459 8.66 -35.52 -9.29
C ARG A 459 7.95 -36.57 -10.13
N LEU A 460 7.50 -37.64 -9.50
CA LEU A 460 6.96 -38.84 -10.16
C LEU A 460 5.72 -38.53 -11.03
N LYS A 461 4.83 -37.66 -10.54
CA LYS A 461 3.60 -37.27 -11.26
C LYS A 461 3.81 -36.21 -12.35
N ASP A 462 5.01 -35.62 -12.40
CA ASP A 462 5.38 -34.62 -13.39
C ASP A 462 6.22 -35.24 -14.54
N LEU A 463 6.71 -36.48 -14.37
CA LEU A 463 7.61 -37.17 -15.30
C LEU A 463 6.98 -37.38 -16.69
N ILE A 464 7.72 -37.08 -17.75
CA ILE A 464 7.26 -37.20 -19.15
C ILE A 464 7.82 -38.51 -19.72
N ILE A 465 6.98 -39.44 -20.18
CA ILE A 465 7.43 -40.77 -20.62
C ILE A 465 7.13 -40.98 -22.10
N ILE A 466 8.06 -40.58 -22.96
CA ILE A 466 7.88 -40.63 -24.42
C ILE A 466 8.73 -41.75 -25.01
N HIS A 467 8.08 -42.66 -25.76
CA HIS A 467 8.68 -43.87 -26.34
C HIS A 467 9.42 -44.79 -25.34
N GLY A 468 9.12 -44.68 -24.04
CA GLY A 468 9.76 -45.47 -22.97
C GLY A 468 11.05 -44.86 -22.41
N VAL A 469 11.38 -43.62 -22.76
CA VAL A 469 12.43 -42.82 -22.12
C VAL A 469 11.76 -41.80 -21.18
N ASN A 470 12.31 -41.62 -19.98
CA ASN A 470 11.78 -40.68 -19.00
C ASN A 470 12.50 -39.34 -19.09
N TYR A 471 11.77 -38.27 -19.35
CA TYR A 471 12.30 -36.92 -19.41
C TYR A 471 11.79 -36.11 -18.20
N TYR A 472 12.71 -35.45 -17.51
CA TYR A 472 12.38 -34.56 -16.39
C TYR A 472 11.95 -33.19 -16.92
N PRO A 473 10.75 -32.68 -16.59
CA PRO A 473 10.28 -31.40 -17.12
C PRO A 473 11.24 -30.24 -16.82
N GLN A 474 11.78 -30.17 -15.59
CA GLN A 474 12.73 -29.12 -15.20
C GLN A 474 14.00 -29.05 -16.08
N ASP A 475 14.39 -30.15 -16.72
CA ASP A 475 15.59 -30.20 -17.55
C ASP A 475 15.28 -29.61 -18.93
N ILE A 476 14.14 -30.01 -19.52
CA ILE A 476 13.59 -29.41 -20.74
C ILE A 476 13.34 -27.92 -20.50
N GLU A 477 12.73 -27.55 -19.38
CA GLU A 477 12.44 -26.18 -18.94
C GLU A 477 13.72 -25.34 -18.74
N GLN A 478 14.80 -25.93 -18.23
CA GLN A 478 16.11 -25.27 -18.12
C GLN A 478 16.76 -25.07 -19.49
N SER A 479 16.74 -26.09 -20.34
CA SER A 479 17.26 -26.04 -21.72
C SER A 479 16.54 -24.97 -22.57
N ILE A 480 15.20 -24.90 -22.47
CA ILE A 480 14.38 -23.83 -23.08
C ILE A 480 14.82 -22.46 -22.56
N GLY A 481 15.05 -22.33 -21.25
CA GLY A 481 15.47 -21.10 -20.58
C GLY A 481 16.77 -20.48 -21.11
N VAL A 482 17.57 -21.23 -21.87
CA VAL A 482 18.79 -20.79 -22.55
C VAL A 482 18.78 -21.06 -24.07
N ALA A 483 17.60 -21.29 -24.66
CA ALA A 483 17.45 -21.55 -26.09
C ALA A 483 17.48 -20.27 -26.95
N HIS A 484 17.06 -19.12 -26.41
CA HIS A 484 16.97 -17.86 -27.16
C HIS A 484 17.03 -16.64 -26.23
N GLU A 485 17.62 -15.52 -26.68
CA GLU A 485 17.74 -14.29 -25.87
C GLU A 485 16.41 -13.58 -25.56
N LYS A 486 15.31 -14.01 -26.19
CA LYS A 486 13.93 -13.56 -25.93
C LYS A 486 13.10 -14.59 -25.16
N VAL A 487 13.76 -15.47 -24.41
CA VAL A 487 13.18 -16.50 -23.54
C VAL A 487 13.87 -16.43 -22.17
N LYS A 488 13.11 -16.52 -21.07
CA LYS A 488 13.65 -16.45 -19.71
C LYS A 488 13.69 -17.82 -19.02
N LEU A 489 14.75 -18.07 -18.26
CA LEU A 489 14.88 -19.22 -17.38
C LEU A 489 13.81 -19.23 -16.28
N GLY A 490 13.27 -20.40 -15.96
CA GLY A 490 12.31 -20.58 -14.86
C GLY A 490 10.87 -20.13 -15.14
N VAL A 491 10.54 -19.84 -16.40
CA VAL A 491 9.16 -19.51 -16.85
C VAL A 491 8.70 -20.39 -18.02
N ALA A 492 8.94 -21.68 -17.83
CA ALA A 492 8.69 -22.76 -18.78
C ALA A 492 7.82 -23.83 -18.11
N ALA A 493 7.05 -24.59 -18.90
CA ALA A 493 6.41 -25.83 -18.49
C ALA A 493 6.51 -26.85 -19.61
N ALA A 494 7.08 -28.02 -19.33
CA ALA A 494 7.03 -29.18 -20.20
C ALA A 494 6.03 -30.20 -19.64
N PHE A 495 5.25 -30.85 -20.51
CA PHE A 495 4.36 -31.94 -20.15
C PHE A 495 4.02 -32.84 -21.35
N ALA A 496 3.58 -34.06 -21.06
CA ALA A 496 3.05 -34.99 -22.06
C ALA A 496 1.57 -34.71 -22.36
N VAL A 497 1.15 -34.98 -23.60
CA VAL A 497 -0.26 -35.04 -24.02
C VAL A 497 -0.48 -36.23 -24.95
N GLY A 498 -1.52 -37.02 -24.68
CA GLY A 498 -1.89 -38.21 -25.46
C GLY A 498 -2.31 -39.37 -24.57
N ASP A 499 -2.90 -40.41 -25.16
CA ASP A 499 -3.26 -41.65 -24.46
C ASP A 499 -2.27 -42.78 -24.80
N GLN A 500 -2.06 -43.67 -23.83
CA GLN A 500 -1.43 -45.00 -23.90
C GLN A 500 -0.58 -45.30 -25.16
N GLY A 501 0.66 -44.80 -25.17
CA GLY A 501 1.67 -45.10 -26.19
C GLY A 501 1.78 -44.08 -27.33
N ALA A 502 0.90 -43.07 -27.37
CA ALA A 502 0.98 -41.92 -28.27
C ALA A 502 1.18 -40.58 -27.52
N GLU A 503 1.85 -40.63 -26.37
CA GLU A 503 2.26 -39.43 -25.62
C GLU A 503 3.23 -38.57 -26.44
N ARG A 504 2.96 -37.26 -26.45
CA ARG A 504 3.67 -36.26 -27.24
C ARG A 504 4.08 -35.08 -26.37
N LEU A 505 5.32 -34.60 -26.54
CA LEU A 505 5.83 -33.45 -25.80
C LEU A 505 5.11 -32.17 -26.23
N VAL A 506 4.51 -31.49 -25.27
CA VAL A 506 4.03 -30.11 -25.39
C VAL A 506 4.88 -29.21 -24.50
N VAL A 507 5.31 -28.09 -25.07
CA VAL A 507 6.09 -27.06 -24.38
C VAL A 507 5.28 -25.78 -24.31
N VAL A 508 5.19 -25.21 -23.11
CA VAL A 508 4.53 -23.94 -22.84
C VAL A 508 5.60 -22.98 -22.31
N GLN A 509 5.87 -21.89 -23.03
CA GLN A 509 7.00 -21.00 -22.74
C GLN A 509 6.61 -19.52 -22.76
N GLU A 510 7.09 -18.78 -21.77
CA GLU A 510 6.96 -17.33 -21.69
C GLU A 510 8.10 -16.61 -22.45
N THR A 511 7.77 -15.63 -23.29
CA THR A 511 8.72 -14.85 -24.13
C THR A 511 9.22 -13.55 -23.46
N GLU A 512 10.07 -12.77 -24.11
CA GLU A 512 10.38 -11.38 -23.69
C GLU A 512 9.34 -10.36 -24.19
N ARG A 513 9.56 -9.06 -23.96
CA ARG A 513 8.68 -7.95 -24.40
C ARG A 513 9.29 -7.23 -25.60
N GLY A 514 8.68 -7.35 -26.78
CA GLY A 514 9.09 -6.60 -27.97
C GLY A 514 8.01 -6.52 -29.06
N ARG A 515 7.96 -5.36 -29.75
CA ARG A 515 6.97 -5.05 -30.81
C ARG A 515 7.04 -5.99 -32.01
N ASN A 516 8.23 -6.53 -32.25
CA ASN A 516 8.58 -7.41 -33.37
C ASN A 516 9.29 -8.66 -32.82
N LEU A 517 8.62 -9.47 -31.99
CA LEU A 517 9.12 -10.81 -31.67
C LEU A 517 8.96 -11.70 -32.90
N ASP A 518 10.06 -12.24 -33.41
CA ASP A 518 9.98 -13.31 -34.40
C ASP A 518 9.62 -14.63 -33.68
N PHE A 519 8.33 -14.93 -33.65
CA PHE A 519 7.82 -16.15 -33.02
C PHE A 519 8.29 -17.41 -33.76
N GLU A 520 8.62 -17.34 -35.05
CA GLU A 520 9.13 -18.47 -35.83
C GLU A 520 10.60 -18.74 -35.53
N GLU A 521 11.42 -17.70 -35.35
CA GLU A 521 12.78 -17.81 -34.81
C GLU A 521 12.77 -18.41 -33.40
N ILE A 522 11.95 -17.87 -32.49
CA ILE A 522 11.87 -18.34 -31.09
C ILE A 522 11.42 -19.81 -31.02
N ILE A 523 10.35 -20.18 -31.73
CA ILE A 523 9.86 -21.57 -31.77
C ILE A 523 10.89 -22.49 -32.42
N THR A 524 11.58 -22.03 -33.48
CA THR A 524 12.65 -22.79 -34.13
C THR A 524 13.85 -22.99 -33.20
N ALA A 525 14.24 -21.97 -32.42
CA ALA A 525 15.32 -22.07 -31.45
C ALA A 525 14.98 -23.06 -30.32
N ILE A 526 13.78 -22.96 -29.74
CA ILE A 526 13.26 -23.90 -28.73
C ILE A 526 13.26 -25.34 -29.26
N ARG A 527 12.71 -25.56 -30.46
CA ARG A 527 12.63 -26.91 -31.07
C ARG A 527 14.00 -27.48 -31.41
N LYS A 528 14.91 -26.67 -31.96
CA LYS A 528 16.31 -27.07 -32.23
C LYS A 528 17.05 -27.43 -30.94
N ARG A 529 16.83 -26.64 -29.87
CA ARG A 529 17.50 -26.87 -28.59
C ARG A 529 17.03 -28.18 -27.95
N ILE A 530 15.72 -28.42 -27.84
CA ILE A 530 15.19 -29.66 -27.26
C ILE A 530 15.58 -30.89 -28.10
N ALA A 531 15.55 -30.78 -29.43
CA ALA A 531 15.98 -31.88 -30.31
C ALA A 531 17.51 -32.12 -30.30
N GLY A 532 18.31 -31.18 -29.81
CA GLY A 532 19.77 -31.34 -29.63
C GLY A 532 20.14 -31.83 -28.22
N ASP A 533 19.46 -31.33 -27.19
CA ASP A 533 19.74 -31.65 -25.78
C ASP A 533 19.14 -33.00 -25.33
N PHE A 534 18.03 -33.46 -25.95
CA PHE A 534 17.27 -34.65 -25.51
C PHE A 534 16.89 -35.63 -26.66
N GLU A 535 17.35 -35.39 -27.89
CA GLU A 535 16.93 -36.07 -29.14
C GLU A 535 15.39 -36.11 -29.40
N LEU A 536 14.62 -35.32 -28.65
CA LEU A 536 13.17 -35.47 -28.49
C LEU A 536 12.36 -34.53 -29.42
N PRO A 537 11.51 -35.04 -30.34
CA PRO A 537 10.65 -34.20 -31.17
C PRO A 537 9.52 -33.55 -30.36
N VAL A 538 9.56 -32.22 -30.24
CA VAL A 538 8.44 -31.42 -29.71
C VAL A 538 7.24 -31.50 -30.66
N SER A 539 6.05 -31.83 -30.15
CA SER A 539 4.83 -31.90 -30.95
C SER A 539 4.03 -30.60 -30.96
N ALA A 540 4.12 -29.77 -29.93
CA ALA A 540 3.58 -28.43 -29.93
C ALA A 540 4.42 -27.47 -29.06
N VAL A 541 4.59 -26.23 -29.54
CA VAL A 541 5.15 -25.12 -28.76
C VAL A 541 4.08 -24.05 -28.65
N VAL A 542 3.75 -23.70 -27.41
CA VAL A 542 2.81 -22.64 -27.06
C VAL A 542 3.63 -21.50 -26.46
N LEU A 543 3.83 -20.43 -27.22
CA LEU A 543 4.39 -19.22 -26.68
C LEU A 543 3.30 -18.46 -25.94
N LEU A 544 3.43 -18.37 -24.62
CA LEU A 544 2.55 -17.58 -23.78
C LEU A 544 2.93 -16.09 -23.80
N LYS A 545 1.90 -15.29 -23.56
CA LYS A 545 2.02 -14.00 -22.89
C LYS A 545 2.73 -14.23 -21.54
N THR A 546 3.82 -13.54 -21.27
CA THR A 546 4.78 -13.96 -20.23
C THR A 546 4.41 -13.58 -18.81
N GLY A 547 3.86 -14.54 -18.09
CA GLY A 547 3.51 -14.56 -16.68
C GLY A 547 2.25 -15.37 -16.38
N SER A 548 1.56 -15.80 -17.45
CA SER A 548 0.32 -16.56 -17.45
C SER A 548 0.53 -18.06 -17.51
N ILE A 549 1.79 -18.51 -17.42
CA ILE A 549 2.06 -19.86 -16.94
C ILE A 549 1.52 -19.95 -15.50
N PRO A 550 0.57 -20.85 -15.19
CA PRO A 550 0.00 -20.94 -13.86
C PRO A 550 1.09 -21.22 -12.80
N LYS A 551 1.13 -20.41 -11.72
CA LYS A 551 2.12 -20.52 -10.63
C LYS A 551 1.46 -20.68 -9.26
N THR A 552 2.15 -21.33 -8.32
CA THR A 552 1.68 -21.49 -6.93
C THR A 552 1.80 -20.18 -6.13
N SER A 553 1.21 -20.14 -4.93
CA SER A 553 1.45 -19.08 -3.94
C SER A 553 2.91 -18.98 -3.45
N SER A 554 3.77 -19.95 -3.81
CA SER A 554 5.22 -19.97 -3.57
C SER A 554 6.06 -19.79 -4.85
N GLY A 555 5.44 -19.38 -5.96
CA GLY A 555 6.12 -19.04 -7.23
C GLY A 555 6.39 -20.21 -8.18
N LYS A 556 6.27 -21.46 -7.72
CA LYS A 556 6.53 -22.68 -8.52
C LYS A 556 5.56 -22.81 -9.70
N ILE A 557 6.00 -23.37 -10.82
CA ILE A 557 5.17 -23.69 -11.99
C ILE A 557 4.12 -24.76 -11.64
N GLN A 558 2.88 -24.61 -12.11
CA GLN A 558 1.81 -25.62 -11.98
C GLN A 558 1.64 -26.36 -13.31
N ARG A 559 2.49 -27.37 -13.58
CA ARG A 559 2.53 -28.09 -14.87
C ARG A 559 1.18 -28.69 -15.28
N HIS A 560 0.46 -29.35 -14.36
CA HIS A 560 -0.89 -29.88 -14.65
C HIS A 560 -1.92 -28.79 -15.00
N ALA A 561 -1.79 -27.57 -14.46
CA ALA A 561 -2.67 -26.46 -14.85
C ALA A 561 -2.30 -25.91 -16.25
N CYS A 562 -1.01 -25.98 -16.63
CA CYS A 562 -0.57 -25.71 -18.00
C CYS A 562 -1.16 -26.75 -18.98
N GLN A 563 -1.08 -28.04 -18.61
CA GLN A 563 -1.58 -29.19 -19.36
C GLN A 563 -3.11 -29.16 -19.54
N ALA A 564 -3.86 -28.92 -18.46
CA ALA A 564 -5.31 -28.77 -18.49
C ALA A 564 -5.73 -27.53 -19.30
N GLY A 565 -5.01 -26.41 -19.14
CA GLY A 565 -5.25 -25.19 -19.92
C GLY A 565 -5.01 -25.38 -21.41
N TYR A 566 -3.97 -26.13 -21.78
CA TYR A 566 -3.68 -26.48 -23.18
C TYR A 566 -4.79 -27.34 -23.78
N LEU A 567 -5.19 -28.41 -23.09
CA LEU A 567 -6.27 -29.30 -23.51
C LEU A 567 -7.64 -28.58 -23.62
N ALA A 568 -7.88 -27.58 -22.78
CA ALA A 568 -9.11 -26.77 -22.81
C ALA A 568 -9.04 -25.57 -23.77
N GLY A 569 -7.89 -25.28 -24.37
CA GLY A 569 -7.69 -24.08 -25.21
C GLY A 569 -7.75 -22.75 -24.42
N THR A 570 -7.52 -22.78 -23.10
CA THR A 570 -7.65 -21.62 -22.20
C THR A 570 -6.33 -20.97 -21.80
N LEU A 571 -5.19 -21.45 -22.31
CA LEU A 571 -3.91 -20.76 -22.15
C LEU A 571 -3.89 -19.44 -22.93
N ALA A 572 -3.36 -18.38 -22.30
CA ALA A 572 -3.15 -17.08 -22.94
C ALA A 572 -1.92 -17.10 -23.88
N ALA A 573 -2.03 -17.87 -24.95
CA ALA A 573 -1.04 -18.00 -25.99
C ALA A 573 -1.02 -16.78 -26.93
N VAL A 574 0.17 -16.36 -27.34
CA VAL A 574 0.39 -15.30 -28.37
C VAL A 574 0.80 -15.90 -29.71
N ALA A 575 1.46 -17.06 -29.70
CA ALA A 575 1.73 -17.86 -30.89
C ALA A 575 1.74 -19.34 -30.54
N THR A 576 1.20 -20.16 -31.44
CA THR A 576 1.17 -21.63 -31.34
C THR A 576 1.79 -22.26 -32.57
N TRP A 577 2.59 -23.29 -32.37
CA TRP A 577 3.08 -24.17 -33.44
C TRP A 577 2.75 -25.61 -33.09
N SER A 578 2.36 -26.40 -34.09
CA SER A 578 2.17 -27.85 -33.95
C SER A 578 2.89 -28.62 -35.04
N ALA A 579 3.27 -29.86 -34.76
CA ALA A 579 3.84 -30.77 -35.74
C ALA A 579 2.83 -31.19 -36.83
N GLU A 580 1.52 -31.00 -36.60
CA GLU A 580 0.45 -31.34 -37.54
C GLU A 580 0.19 -30.22 -38.56
N THR A 581 0.22 -28.95 -38.11
CA THR A 581 0.07 -27.77 -38.98
C THR A 581 1.39 -27.32 -39.60
N GLY A 582 2.52 -27.56 -38.93
CA GLY A 582 3.87 -27.21 -39.37
C GLY A 582 4.19 -25.71 -39.38
N GLN A 583 3.18 -24.85 -39.41
CA GLN A 583 3.26 -23.38 -39.43
C GLN A 583 3.09 -22.77 -38.04
N VAL A 584 3.56 -21.54 -37.85
CA VAL A 584 3.34 -20.75 -36.64
C VAL A 584 2.05 -19.94 -36.77
N GLU A 585 1.06 -20.27 -35.97
CA GLU A 585 -0.21 -19.54 -35.87
C GLU A 585 -0.07 -18.42 -34.83
N VAL A 586 -0.06 -17.17 -35.29
CA VAL A 586 0.00 -15.99 -34.41
C VAL A 586 -1.41 -15.58 -34.01
N ILE A 587 -1.71 -15.65 -32.71
CA ILE A 587 -3.05 -15.47 -32.17
C ILE A 587 -3.35 -13.97 -32.02
N LYS A 588 -4.04 -13.42 -33.01
CA LYS A 588 -4.47 -12.01 -33.01
C LYS A 588 -5.67 -11.83 -32.09
N SER A 589 -5.55 -10.92 -31.11
CA SER A 589 -6.67 -10.53 -30.23
C SER A 589 -7.86 -10.03 -31.05
N VAL A 590 -9.04 -10.60 -30.81
CA VAL A 590 -10.24 -10.37 -31.62
C VAL A 590 -10.86 -9.01 -31.32
N ARG A 591 -10.50 -8.00 -32.11
CA ARG A 591 -11.30 -6.78 -32.24
C ARG A 591 -12.62 -7.11 -32.93
N ARG A 592 -13.75 -6.84 -32.26
CA ARG A 592 -15.07 -6.82 -32.90
C ARG A 592 -15.11 -5.64 -33.87
N ARG A 593 -15.45 -5.91 -35.14
CA ARG A 593 -15.85 -4.88 -36.10
C ARG A 593 -17.37 -4.77 -36.09
N ASP A 594 -17.87 -3.55 -35.95
CA ASP A 594 -19.02 -3.12 -36.72
C ASP A 594 -18.52 -2.30 -37.94
N SER A 595 -19.40 -2.09 -38.91
CA SER A 595 -19.08 -1.53 -40.23
C SER A 595 -19.71 -0.17 -40.43
N GLU A 596 -18.98 0.76 -41.05
CA GLU A 596 -19.37 1.43 -42.31
C GLU A 596 -18.28 2.42 -42.75
N ASP A 597 -17.74 2.20 -43.94
CA ASP A 597 -17.62 3.18 -45.02
C ASP A 597 -16.99 2.46 -46.22
N GLY A 598 -17.38 2.83 -47.43
CA GLY A 598 -16.89 2.21 -48.65
C GLY A 598 -16.79 3.21 -49.80
N ASP A 599 -15.90 2.92 -50.74
CA ASP A 599 -15.90 3.46 -52.09
C ASP A 599 -15.00 2.55 -52.94
N ASP A 600 -15.54 1.93 -53.99
CA ASP A 600 -14.79 1.47 -55.15
C ASP A 600 -15.75 1.29 -56.35
N GLU A 601 -15.48 1.97 -57.47
CA GLU A 601 -16.33 1.94 -58.66
C GLU A 601 -15.87 0.88 -59.67
N SER A 602 -16.79 0.06 -60.21
CA SER A 602 -16.78 -0.31 -61.65
C SER A 602 -17.99 -1.17 -62.08
N ASP A 603 -18.42 -1.00 -63.34
CA ASP A 603 -19.53 -1.72 -63.97
C ASP A 603 -19.27 -3.22 -64.20
N GLY A 604 -20.31 -4.08 -64.10
CA GLY A 604 -20.13 -5.53 -64.10
C GLY A 604 -21.30 -6.47 -64.49
N LEU A 605 -22.37 -5.99 -65.14
CA LEU A 605 -23.38 -6.79 -65.90
C LEU A 605 -24.07 -8.04 -65.25
N GLU A 606 -25.35 -7.83 -64.88
CA GLU A 606 -26.54 -8.52 -65.44
C GLU A 606 -27.20 -9.78 -64.77
N VAL A 607 -28.55 -9.78 -64.84
CA VAL A 607 -29.56 -10.89 -64.76
C VAL A 607 -30.21 -11.32 -63.41
N ALA A 608 -31.54 -11.09 -63.34
CA ALA A 608 -32.63 -11.74 -62.53
C ALA A 608 -32.54 -11.74 -60.97
N ALA A 609 -33.49 -11.16 -60.21
CA ALA A 609 -34.94 -11.43 -60.07
C ALA A 609 -35.24 -12.75 -59.30
N ASP A 610 -36.14 -12.80 -58.30
CA ASP A 610 -37.49 -12.19 -58.27
C ASP A 610 -38.03 -11.84 -56.85
N LEU A 611 -39.19 -11.17 -56.76
CA LEU A 611 -39.91 -10.79 -55.52
C LEU A 611 -41.36 -11.32 -55.47
N PRO A 612 -41.93 -11.53 -54.27
CA PRO A 612 -43.15 -10.78 -53.90
C PRO A 612 -43.12 -10.26 -52.43
N GLN A 613 -43.55 -9.04 -52.08
CA GLN A 613 -44.92 -8.45 -52.15
C GLN A 613 -45.95 -9.14 -51.21
N LYS A 614 -46.87 -8.47 -50.49
CA LYS A 614 -47.61 -7.19 -50.71
C LYS A 614 -48.20 -6.61 -49.35
N PRO A 615 -49.07 -5.56 -49.25
CA PRO A 615 -48.84 -4.44 -48.31
C PRO A 615 -50.11 -3.85 -47.60
N ALA A 616 -50.00 -2.60 -47.07
CA ALA A 616 -51.03 -1.54 -46.96
C ALA A 616 -52.22 -1.71 -45.95
N ALA A 617 -52.90 -0.66 -45.43
CA ALA A 617 -52.66 0.80 -45.25
C ALA A 617 -53.83 1.42 -44.42
N ILE A 618 -53.89 2.78 -44.26
CA ILE A 618 -55.10 3.68 -44.25
C ILE A 618 -55.13 4.81 -43.16
N ASN A 619 -55.07 6.09 -43.63
CA ASN A 619 -55.72 7.39 -43.28
C ASN A 619 -56.14 7.82 -41.83
N GLY A 620 -56.09 9.15 -41.52
CA GLY A 620 -56.76 9.70 -40.30
C GLY A 620 -56.71 11.21 -39.87
N PHE A 621 -56.74 12.22 -40.76
CA PHE A 621 -57.10 13.66 -40.55
C PHE A 621 -57.07 14.43 -39.16
N ALA A 622 -56.35 15.59 -39.17
CA ALA A 622 -56.77 16.97 -38.79
C ALA A 622 -56.70 17.61 -37.36
N ALA A 623 -55.73 18.54 -37.21
CA ALA A 623 -55.84 19.97 -36.81
C ALA A 623 -56.25 20.48 -35.38
N HIS A 624 -55.26 21.00 -34.60
CA HIS A 624 -55.04 22.46 -34.36
C HIS A 624 -53.72 22.74 -33.56
N LYS A 625 -53.46 24.00 -33.12
CA LYS A 625 -52.18 24.58 -32.61
C LYS A 625 -52.37 25.24 -31.21
N PRO A 626 -51.34 25.72 -30.45
CA PRO A 626 -49.92 25.30 -30.26
C PRO A 626 -49.41 25.41 -28.77
N VAL A 627 -48.07 25.38 -28.55
CA VAL A 627 -47.25 25.75 -27.34
C VAL A 627 -47.23 24.77 -26.11
N PRO A 628 -46.15 24.70 -25.26
CA PRO A 628 -45.14 23.64 -25.48
C PRO A 628 -44.49 22.96 -24.22
N VAL A 629 -43.48 22.10 -24.47
CA VAL A 629 -42.33 21.68 -23.61
C VAL A 629 -42.60 21.26 -22.15
N ASN A 630 -42.40 19.97 -21.80
CA ASN A 630 -41.10 19.48 -21.32
C ASN A 630 -40.98 17.94 -21.35
N ALA A 631 -39.79 17.40 -21.05
CA ALA A 631 -39.40 16.01 -21.28
C ALA A 631 -39.43 15.09 -20.05
N ALA A 632 -39.38 13.78 -20.32
CA ALA A 632 -38.78 12.77 -19.44
C ALA A 632 -38.16 11.65 -20.31
N ALA A 633 -37.02 11.11 -19.89
CA ALA A 633 -36.27 10.05 -20.59
C ALA A 633 -36.21 8.76 -19.74
N PRO A 634 -35.93 7.58 -20.34
CA PRO A 634 -35.86 6.30 -19.62
C PRO A 634 -34.45 5.96 -19.09
N LYS A 635 -34.33 4.84 -18.39
CA LYS A 635 -33.07 4.17 -17.99
C LYS A 635 -32.26 3.73 -19.22
N GLY A 636 -30.94 3.51 -19.16
CA GLY A 636 -29.96 3.60 -18.06
C GLY A 636 -28.56 3.08 -18.53
N ALA A 637 -27.48 3.34 -17.78
CA ALA A 637 -26.09 3.13 -18.22
C ALA A 637 -25.28 2.13 -17.33
N ASP A 638 -24.06 1.77 -17.76
CA ASP A 638 -23.15 0.82 -17.09
C ASP A 638 -22.55 1.42 -15.79
N PRO A 639 -22.72 0.79 -14.61
CA PRO A 639 -22.18 1.28 -13.33
C PRO A 639 -20.64 1.33 -13.23
N ARG A 640 -19.90 0.68 -14.14
CA ARG A 640 -18.44 0.79 -14.18
C ARG A 640 -17.98 2.18 -14.59
N LEU A 641 -18.80 2.89 -15.38
CA LEU A 641 -18.55 4.24 -15.91
C LEU A 641 -18.97 5.35 -14.92
N THR A 642 -18.65 5.14 -13.64
CA THR A 642 -18.73 6.17 -12.59
C THR A 642 -17.53 6.07 -11.64
N GLY A 643 -16.52 6.92 -11.78
CA GLY A 643 -15.25 6.66 -11.08
C GLY A 643 -14.22 7.79 -10.99
N ASN A 644 -13.34 7.72 -10.00
CA ASN A 644 -11.92 8.08 -10.22
C ASN A 644 -11.21 6.89 -10.89
N ARG A 645 -11.77 5.69 -10.65
CA ARG A 645 -11.82 4.49 -11.51
C ARG A 645 -11.34 4.65 -12.96
N PRO A 646 -11.82 5.55 -13.84
CA PRO A 646 -11.33 5.78 -15.20
C PRO A 646 -9.88 6.24 -15.26
N GLN A 647 -9.51 7.34 -14.59
CA GLN A 647 -8.13 7.83 -14.64
C GLN A 647 -7.17 6.84 -13.96
N ILE A 648 -7.69 6.10 -12.99
CA ILE A 648 -6.99 4.95 -12.39
C ILE A 648 -6.94 3.76 -13.37
N ILE A 649 -7.99 3.47 -14.14
CA ILE A 649 -8.06 2.48 -15.23
C ILE A 649 -7.00 2.83 -16.26
N GLU A 650 -6.98 4.06 -16.77
CA GLU A 650 -6.06 4.50 -17.82
C GLU A 650 -4.61 4.30 -17.40
N VAL A 651 -4.29 4.50 -16.12
CA VAL A 651 -2.93 4.38 -15.58
C VAL A 651 -2.60 3.00 -15.03
N VAL A 652 -3.54 2.25 -14.47
CA VAL A 652 -3.37 0.81 -14.27
C VAL A 652 -3.09 0.20 -15.63
N TYR A 653 -3.88 0.50 -16.64
CA TYR A 653 -3.66 0.05 -18.01
C TYR A 653 -2.35 0.61 -18.59
N ALA A 654 -1.97 1.86 -18.33
CA ALA A 654 -0.71 2.42 -18.81
C ALA A 654 0.50 1.81 -18.13
N LYS A 655 0.47 1.49 -16.84
CA LYS A 655 1.55 0.77 -16.13
C LYS A 655 1.58 -0.71 -16.50
N VAL A 656 0.41 -1.34 -16.60
CA VAL A 656 0.21 -2.69 -17.14
C VAL A 656 0.63 -2.77 -18.61
N ARG A 657 0.67 -1.68 -19.39
CA ARG A 657 1.21 -1.57 -20.76
C ARG A 657 2.66 -1.06 -20.83
N GLU A 658 3.15 -0.27 -19.88
CA GLU A 658 4.53 0.26 -19.83
C GLU A 658 5.47 -0.86 -19.41
N ILE A 659 5.19 -1.45 -18.25
CA ILE A 659 5.82 -2.69 -17.81
C ILE A 659 5.30 -3.86 -18.64
N GLY A 660 4.13 -3.74 -19.29
CA GLY A 660 3.57 -4.72 -20.24
C GLY A 660 4.22 -4.82 -21.61
N ARG A 661 4.78 -3.70 -22.08
CA ARG A 661 5.11 -3.39 -23.48
C ARG A 661 4.17 -4.12 -24.45
N GLU A 662 4.70 -4.88 -25.40
CA GLU A 662 3.93 -5.36 -26.56
C GLU A 662 3.39 -6.79 -26.42
N ARG A 663 3.65 -7.45 -25.28
CA ARG A 663 2.91 -8.66 -24.91
C ARG A 663 1.44 -8.34 -24.62
N VAL A 664 1.11 -7.09 -24.30
CA VAL A 664 -0.24 -6.65 -23.88
C VAL A 664 -1.00 -6.07 -25.07
N GLY A 665 -2.10 -6.73 -25.44
CA GLY A 665 -3.06 -6.25 -26.43
C GLY A 665 -4.04 -5.23 -25.83
N GLU A 666 -5.31 -5.32 -26.23
CA GLU A 666 -6.35 -4.56 -25.55
C GLU A 666 -6.50 -4.98 -24.08
N LEU A 667 -6.88 -4.01 -23.26
CA LEU A 667 -7.09 -4.14 -21.83
C LEU A 667 -8.50 -3.64 -21.54
N ASP A 668 -9.23 -4.40 -20.75
CA ASP A 668 -10.51 -4.04 -20.17
C ASP A 668 -10.51 -4.31 -18.65
N TRP A 669 -11.65 -4.07 -18.01
CA TRP A 669 -11.84 -4.14 -16.56
C TRP A 669 -11.63 -5.57 -16.02
N ASP A 670 -12.11 -6.54 -16.79
CA ASP A 670 -12.16 -7.95 -16.45
C ASP A 670 -10.88 -8.69 -16.89
N THR A 671 -10.03 -8.03 -17.68
CA THR A 671 -8.76 -8.55 -18.19
C THR A 671 -7.86 -8.98 -17.06
N ASN A 672 -7.66 -10.29 -16.97
CA ASN A 672 -6.85 -10.94 -15.96
C ASN A 672 -5.35 -10.67 -16.22
N ILE A 673 -4.74 -9.84 -15.37
CA ILE A 673 -3.30 -9.53 -15.25
C ILE A 673 -2.45 -10.79 -15.06
N VAL A 674 -2.98 -11.85 -14.46
CA VAL A 674 -2.31 -13.16 -14.41
C VAL A 674 -2.38 -13.86 -15.75
N GLU A 675 -3.41 -13.65 -16.57
CA GLU A 675 -3.50 -14.17 -17.94
C GLU A 675 -2.87 -13.23 -18.99
N LEU A 676 -2.61 -11.96 -18.66
CA LEU A 676 -1.87 -10.99 -19.48
C LEU A 676 -0.41 -11.36 -19.74
N GLY A 677 0.00 -12.54 -19.32
CA GLY A 677 1.35 -12.76 -18.93
C GLY A 677 1.58 -12.09 -17.58
N LEU A 678 2.46 -11.09 -17.63
CA LEU A 678 3.11 -10.36 -16.55
C LEU A 678 3.60 -11.30 -15.44
N ASP A 679 4.89 -11.67 -15.46
CA ASP A 679 5.39 -12.67 -14.51
C ASP A 679 5.20 -12.21 -13.05
N SER A 680 5.39 -13.12 -12.08
CA SER A 680 5.17 -12.83 -10.65
C SER A 680 5.98 -11.64 -10.12
N LEU A 681 6.95 -11.19 -10.91
CA LEU A 681 7.90 -10.13 -10.68
C LEU A 681 7.48 -8.85 -11.41
N GLU A 682 7.13 -8.94 -12.69
CA GLU A 682 6.58 -7.83 -13.48
C GLU A 682 5.23 -7.34 -12.93
N ARG A 683 4.39 -8.23 -12.39
CA ARG A 683 3.19 -7.86 -11.60
C ARG A 683 3.54 -7.03 -10.35
N MET A 684 4.66 -7.35 -9.71
CA MET A 684 5.10 -6.69 -8.46
C MET A 684 5.84 -5.39 -8.74
N GLU A 685 6.46 -5.28 -9.91
CA GLU A 685 6.99 -4.06 -10.50
C GLU A 685 5.85 -3.11 -10.94
N ILE A 686 4.74 -3.65 -11.46
CA ILE A 686 3.50 -2.89 -11.72
C ILE A 686 2.92 -2.36 -10.41
N VAL A 687 2.75 -3.22 -9.41
CA VAL A 687 2.36 -2.82 -8.06
C VAL A 687 3.26 -1.69 -7.53
N ALA A 688 4.59 -1.84 -7.59
CA ALA A 688 5.51 -0.82 -7.10
C ALA A 688 5.45 0.50 -7.90
N SER A 689 5.25 0.43 -9.22
CA SER A 689 5.08 1.62 -10.06
C SER A 689 3.72 2.30 -9.84
N LEU A 690 2.71 1.56 -9.40
CA LEU A 690 1.41 2.09 -8.97
C LEU A 690 1.48 2.67 -7.55
N GLU A 691 2.20 2.06 -6.61
CA GLU A 691 2.51 2.67 -5.30
C GLU A 691 3.25 4.02 -5.47
N GLU A 692 4.21 4.07 -6.39
CA GLU A 692 4.96 5.29 -6.72
C GLU A 692 4.07 6.34 -7.40
N ALA A 693 3.26 5.94 -8.39
CA ALA A 693 2.36 6.82 -9.14
C ALA A 693 1.19 7.36 -8.29
N PHE A 694 0.52 6.51 -7.51
CA PHE A 694 -0.63 6.90 -6.69
C PHE A 694 -0.26 7.35 -5.27
N GLY A 695 1.01 7.19 -4.87
CA GLY A 695 1.55 7.82 -3.66
C GLY A 695 1.08 7.21 -2.33
N GLY A 696 0.96 5.88 -2.29
CA GLY A 696 0.63 5.14 -1.08
C GLY A 696 1.36 3.80 -1.01
N ARG A 697 0.79 2.86 -0.26
CA ARG A 697 1.11 1.43 -0.38
C ARG A 697 -0.15 0.60 -0.33
N PHE A 698 -0.16 -0.52 -1.02
CA PHE A 698 -1.24 -1.49 -0.85
C PHE A 698 -0.98 -2.29 0.43
N PRO A 699 -1.99 -2.53 1.29
CA PRO A 699 -1.84 -3.46 2.40
C PRO A 699 -1.56 -4.86 1.88
N ASP A 700 -0.64 -5.57 2.54
CA ASP A 700 -0.12 -6.86 2.12
C ASP A 700 -1.18 -7.96 1.93
N SER A 701 -2.34 -7.80 2.57
CA SER A 701 -3.51 -8.67 2.44
C SER A 701 -4.29 -8.49 1.13
N VAL A 702 -4.17 -7.33 0.47
CA VAL A 702 -4.92 -6.93 -0.75
C VAL A 702 -4.14 -7.30 -2.01
N LEU A 703 -2.82 -7.44 -1.91
CA LEU A 703 -1.97 -7.56 -3.07
C LEU A 703 -2.19 -8.83 -3.90
N PRO A 704 -2.85 -9.88 -3.38
CA PRO A 704 -3.52 -11.23 -4.87
C PRO A 704 -4.96 -10.94 -5.21
N SER A 705 -5.49 -9.85 -4.66
CA SER A 705 -6.72 -9.23 -5.15
C SER A 705 -6.41 -8.22 -6.24
N MET A 706 -5.60 -8.70 -7.17
CA MET A 706 -4.93 -7.96 -8.23
C MET A 706 -4.65 -8.98 -9.35
N GLU A 707 -5.68 -9.79 -9.64
CA GLU A 707 -5.69 -10.70 -10.75
C GLU A 707 -6.33 -10.03 -11.96
N THR A 708 -7.32 -9.13 -11.86
CA THR A 708 -7.76 -8.28 -13.01
C THR A 708 -7.34 -6.81 -12.90
N CYS A 709 -7.29 -6.10 -14.03
CA CYS A 709 -6.98 -4.67 -14.06
C CYS A 709 -7.98 -3.85 -13.23
N GLY A 710 -9.28 -4.16 -13.34
CA GLY A 710 -10.32 -3.51 -12.53
C GLY A 710 -10.14 -3.75 -11.03
N GLU A 711 -9.66 -4.93 -10.64
CA GLU A 711 -9.35 -5.28 -9.26
C GLU A 711 -8.25 -4.40 -8.65
N VAL A 712 -7.18 -4.16 -9.43
CA VAL A 712 -6.10 -3.24 -9.06
C VAL A 712 -6.64 -1.81 -8.95
N VAL A 713 -7.52 -1.40 -9.86
CA VAL A 713 -8.19 -0.09 -9.79
C VAL A 713 -9.02 0.03 -8.50
N GLU A 714 -9.85 -0.95 -8.18
CA GLU A 714 -10.65 -0.94 -6.94
C GLU A 714 -9.76 -0.91 -5.68
N ALA A 715 -8.59 -1.55 -5.72
CA ALA A 715 -7.61 -1.51 -4.64
C ALA A 715 -6.89 -0.15 -4.53
N ILE A 716 -6.59 0.53 -5.65
CA ILE A 716 -6.04 1.89 -5.63
C ILE A 716 -7.08 2.88 -5.09
N GLU A 717 -8.35 2.78 -5.53
CA GLU A 717 -9.45 3.57 -4.95
C GLU A 717 -9.61 3.34 -3.45
N GLN A 718 -9.50 2.07 -2.99
CA GLN A 718 -9.72 1.71 -1.59
C GLN A 718 -8.54 2.05 -0.67
N PHE A 719 -7.29 1.94 -1.14
CA PHE A 719 -6.09 2.01 -0.28
C PHE A 719 -5.11 3.14 -0.62
N MET A 720 -5.33 3.86 -1.72
CA MET A 720 -4.51 5.01 -2.15
C MET A 720 -5.35 6.25 -2.53
N GLY A 721 -6.68 6.19 -2.40
CA GLY A 721 -7.59 7.30 -2.72
C GLY A 721 -7.81 7.58 -4.21
N GLY A 722 -6.90 7.15 -5.09
CA GLY A 722 -7.04 7.24 -6.54
C GLY A 722 -6.31 8.38 -7.26
N GLU A 723 -5.55 9.23 -6.54
CA GLU A 723 -4.92 10.41 -7.15
C GLU A 723 -3.53 10.15 -7.73
N LEU A 724 -3.21 10.82 -8.84
CA LEU A 724 -2.18 10.39 -9.78
C LEU A 724 -1.01 11.37 -9.91
N LYS A 725 0.22 10.90 -9.71
CA LYS A 725 1.45 11.66 -10.00
C LYS A 725 1.86 11.53 -11.46
N VAL A 726 1.21 12.29 -12.34
CA VAL A 726 1.54 12.33 -13.77
C VAL A 726 2.87 13.05 -14.02
N ARG A 727 3.75 12.44 -14.81
CA ARG A 727 4.67 13.15 -15.73
C ARG A 727 4.26 12.81 -17.16
N THR A 728 3.99 13.82 -17.97
CA THR A 728 3.52 13.69 -19.36
C THR A 728 4.70 13.48 -20.34
N GLY A 729 4.52 12.87 -21.52
CA GLY A 729 3.28 12.34 -22.13
C GLY A 729 3.55 11.41 -23.33
N ALA A 730 2.49 11.01 -24.05
CA ALA A 730 2.48 9.98 -25.12
C ALA A 730 2.58 10.61 -26.56
N PRO A 731 1.95 10.17 -27.69
CA PRO A 731 0.85 9.20 -27.97
C PRO A 731 1.25 8.14 -29.05
N ALA A 732 0.40 7.37 -29.75
CA ALA A 732 -1.06 7.18 -29.82
C ALA A 732 -1.36 5.70 -30.20
N ALA A 733 -2.59 5.16 -30.20
CA ALA A 733 -3.90 5.72 -29.86
C ALA A 733 -4.74 4.68 -29.08
N TYR A 734 -5.64 5.15 -28.23
CA TYR A 734 -6.53 4.40 -27.36
C TYR A 734 -7.82 5.23 -27.23
N GLU A 735 -9.00 4.60 -27.23
CA GLU A 735 -10.25 5.33 -26.95
C GLU A 735 -10.48 5.39 -25.44
N VAL A 736 -10.79 6.60 -25.00
CA VAL A 736 -10.81 7.03 -23.60
C VAL A 736 -12.25 6.95 -23.08
N ALA A 737 -12.48 6.50 -21.84
CA ALA A 737 -13.84 6.24 -21.37
C ALA A 737 -14.63 7.54 -21.15
N GLU A 738 -15.97 7.51 -21.24
CA GLU A 738 -16.77 8.73 -21.06
C GLU A 738 -16.54 9.42 -19.70
N GLU A 739 -16.14 8.68 -18.67
CA GLU A 739 -15.82 9.21 -17.34
C GLU A 739 -14.35 9.65 -17.18
N ASP A 740 -13.41 9.15 -17.99
CA ASP A 740 -12.05 9.69 -18.11
C ASP A 740 -12.10 11.14 -18.66
N TYR A 741 -12.90 11.36 -19.71
CA TYR A 741 -12.91 12.63 -20.45
C TYR A 741 -14.14 13.53 -20.21
N GLN A 742 -15.24 13.03 -19.64
CA GLN A 742 -16.37 13.84 -19.20
C GLN A 742 -16.43 13.84 -17.67
N PHE A 743 -15.70 14.77 -17.03
CA PHE A 743 -15.60 14.92 -15.57
C PHE A 743 -16.94 14.89 -14.80
N ALA A 744 -18.06 15.25 -15.44
CA ALA A 744 -19.40 15.11 -14.85
C ALA A 744 -19.83 13.65 -14.54
N LYS A 745 -19.09 12.66 -15.06
CA LYS A 745 -19.25 11.22 -14.81
C LYS A 745 -18.13 10.63 -13.94
N SER A 746 -17.11 11.40 -13.56
CA SER A 746 -16.10 10.92 -12.61
C SER A 746 -16.71 10.72 -11.21
N ALA A 747 -16.12 9.91 -10.35
CA ALA A 747 -16.65 9.60 -9.01
C ALA A 747 -15.99 10.38 -7.90
N GLU A 748 -14.89 11.11 -8.10
CA GLU A 748 -14.62 12.28 -7.26
C GLU A 748 -15.84 13.20 -7.34
N TYR A 749 -16.33 13.47 -8.56
CA TYR A 749 -17.51 14.29 -8.78
C TYR A 749 -18.81 13.61 -8.34
N LEU A 750 -19.08 12.36 -8.72
CA LEU A 750 -20.33 11.67 -8.36
C LEU A 750 -20.41 11.30 -6.86
N ARG A 751 -19.30 10.91 -6.20
CA ARG A 751 -19.25 10.69 -4.74
C ARG A 751 -19.41 12.02 -3.99
N LEU A 752 -18.88 13.12 -4.52
CA LEU A 752 -19.16 14.47 -4.02
C LEU A 752 -20.66 14.82 -4.16
N GLN A 753 -21.28 14.50 -5.29
CA GLN A 753 -22.73 14.67 -5.48
C GLN A 753 -23.55 13.76 -4.53
N GLU A 754 -23.09 12.56 -4.21
CA GLU A 754 -23.74 11.67 -3.23
C GLU A 754 -23.59 12.16 -1.79
N ASN A 755 -22.41 12.65 -1.40
CA ASN A 755 -22.20 13.31 -0.11
C ASN A 755 -23.15 14.52 0.04
N PHE A 756 -23.35 15.33 -1.01
CA PHE A 756 -24.34 16.41 -0.98
C PHE A 756 -25.80 15.91 -0.89
N LYS A 757 -26.15 14.80 -1.56
CA LYS A 757 -27.50 14.18 -1.42
C LYS A 757 -27.74 13.69 0.01
N LEU A 758 -26.77 13.00 0.62
CA LEU A 758 -26.85 12.48 1.99
C LEU A 758 -27.02 13.61 3.01
N THR A 759 -26.24 14.70 2.89
CA THR A 759 -26.41 15.91 3.71
C THR A 759 -27.81 16.49 3.57
N THR A 760 -28.31 16.63 2.32
CA THR A 760 -29.63 17.19 2.03
C THR A 760 -30.78 16.32 2.57
N GLN A 761 -30.63 14.99 2.55
CA GLN A 761 -31.64 14.04 3.04
C GLN A 761 -31.84 14.11 4.57
N HIS A 762 -30.83 14.53 5.33
CA HIS A 762 -30.94 14.79 6.77
C HIS A 762 -31.48 16.20 7.09
N GLY A 763 -32.05 16.89 6.11
CA GLY A 763 -32.58 18.26 6.26
C GLY A 763 -31.50 19.35 6.34
N MET A 764 -30.22 18.98 6.22
CA MET A 764 -29.10 19.92 6.32
C MET A 764 -28.84 20.59 4.98
N THR A 765 -28.81 21.92 4.97
CA THR A 765 -28.33 22.68 3.80
C THR A 765 -26.81 22.54 3.69
N ASN A 766 -26.29 22.50 2.45
CA ASN A 766 -24.85 22.47 2.20
C ASN A 766 -24.20 23.71 2.88
N PRO A 767 -23.26 23.53 3.83
CA PRO A 767 -22.59 24.66 4.49
C PRO A 767 -21.63 25.39 3.54
N PHE A 768 -21.05 24.66 2.58
CA PHE A 768 -20.10 25.18 1.61
C PHE A 768 -20.81 26.01 0.53
N PHE A 769 -20.11 27.01 -0.02
CA PHE A 769 -20.64 27.95 -1.01
C PHE A 769 -21.89 28.73 -0.56
N THR A 770 -22.03 28.96 0.76
CA THR A 770 -23.02 29.91 1.30
C THR A 770 -22.89 31.27 0.59
N VAL A 771 -24.00 31.75 0.01
CA VAL A 771 -24.02 33.00 -0.77
C VAL A 771 -24.07 34.19 0.17
N HIS A 772 -23.07 35.06 0.06
CA HIS A 772 -22.98 36.32 0.79
C HIS A 772 -23.33 37.49 -0.16
N GLU A 773 -24.38 38.24 0.18
CA GLU A 773 -24.95 39.29 -0.69
C GLU A 773 -24.26 40.66 -0.57
N GLY A 774 -23.15 40.74 0.17
CA GLY A 774 -22.41 41.97 0.42
C GLY A 774 -21.03 41.73 1.04
N ILE A 775 -20.39 42.82 1.47
CA ILE A 775 -19.06 42.79 2.10
C ILE A 775 -19.12 41.96 3.39
N MET A 776 -18.23 40.96 3.52
CA MET A 776 -18.14 40.11 4.71
C MET A 776 -17.25 40.76 5.77
N ASN A 777 -17.86 41.43 6.75
CA ASN A 777 -17.18 42.01 7.91
C ASN A 777 -17.60 41.25 9.20
N ASP A 778 -17.81 41.98 10.29
CA ASP A 778 -18.55 41.56 11.50
C ASP A 778 -20.01 41.20 11.23
N ARG A 779 -20.56 41.67 10.09
CA ARG A 779 -21.88 41.32 9.57
C ARG A 779 -21.77 40.77 8.16
N THR A 780 -22.81 40.04 7.76
CA THR A 780 -23.03 39.62 6.38
C THR A 780 -24.51 39.36 6.13
N ILE A 781 -24.94 39.43 4.86
CA ILE A 781 -26.30 39.09 4.44
C ILE A 781 -26.27 37.76 3.70
N ILE A 782 -27.13 36.82 4.10
CA ILE A 782 -27.28 35.49 3.51
C ILE A 782 -28.78 35.21 3.35
N ASN A 783 -29.23 34.94 2.12
CA ASN A 783 -30.65 34.72 1.77
C ASN A 783 -31.56 35.87 2.24
N GLY A 784 -31.10 37.12 2.09
CA GLY A 784 -31.80 38.34 2.49
C GLY A 784 -31.87 38.60 4.01
N GLN A 785 -31.31 37.72 4.85
CA GLN A 785 -31.22 37.91 6.30
C GLN A 785 -29.80 38.33 6.71
N GLU A 786 -29.68 39.26 7.66
CA GLU A 786 -28.40 39.66 8.24
C GLU A 786 -27.96 38.71 9.38
N TYR A 787 -26.67 38.42 9.45
CA TYR A 787 -26.02 37.59 10.47
C TYR A 787 -24.78 38.30 11.04
N ILE A 788 -24.51 38.12 12.33
CA ILE A 788 -23.20 38.40 12.93
C ILE A 788 -22.21 37.35 12.39
N ASN A 789 -21.04 37.75 11.93
CA ASN A 789 -20.24 36.95 11.00
C ASN A 789 -18.80 36.71 11.46
N PHE A 790 -18.56 35.54 12.04
CA PHE A 790 -17.23 35.08 12.46
C PHE A 790 -16.53 34.22 11.40
N CYS A 791 -16.99 34.27 10.15
CA CYS A 791 -16.42 33.57 8.99
C CYS A 791 -15.56 34.47 8.10
N SER A 792 -15.36 35.75 8.45
CA SER A 792 -14.55 36.67 7.65
C SER A 792 -13.08 36.69 8.10
N TYR A 793 -12.17 36.57 7.13
CA TYR A 793 -10.74 36.82 7.34
C TYR A 793 -10.35 38.29 7.13
N ASN A 794 -11.32 39.20 7.02
CA ASN A 794 -11.10 40.64 6.88
C ASN A 794 -10.77 41.29 8.24
N TYR A 795 -9.70 40.81 8.88
CA TYR A 795 -9.39 41.07 10.30
C TYR A 795 -9.33 42.55 10.68
N ILE A 796 -8.94 43.43 9.76
CA ILE A 796 -8.78 44.89 9.93
C ILE A 796 -9.69 45.72 9.00
N GLY A 797 -10.77 45.12 8.49
CA GLY A 797 -11.85 45.83 7.77
C GLY A 797 -11.55 46.23 6.31
N MET A 798 -10.35 45.95 5.78
CA MET A 798 -9.83 46.49 4.52
C MET A 798 -10.61 46.12 3.24
N SER A 799 -11.18 44.92 3.11
CA SER A 799 -11.80 44.47 1.84
C SER A 799 -13.06 45.24 1.40
N GLY A 800 -13.60 46.09 2.28
CA GLY A 800 -14.72 46.99 1.99
C GLY A 800 -14.40 48.48 2.17
N ASP A 801 -13.14 48.83 2.45
CA ASP A 801 -12.77 50.18 2.85
C ASP A 801 -12.80 51.17 1.66
N PRO A 802 -13.40 52.37 1.80
CA PRO A 802 -13.46 53.35 0.71
C PRO A 802 -12.10 53.72 0.09
N VAL A 803 -11.02 53.73 0.87
CA VAL A 803 -9.67 54.03 0.36
C VAL A 803 -9.20 52.91 -0.57
N VAL A 804 -9.31 51.66 -0.10
CA VAL A 804 -8.92 50.44 -0.84
C VAL A 804 -9.76 50.27 -2.10
N VAL A 805 -11.08 50.47 -2.01
CA VAL A 805 -12.01 50.39 -3.14
C VAL A 805 -11.70 51.46 -4.20
N ASN A 806 -11.41 52.71 -3.81
CA ASN A 806 -11.11 53.76 -4.78
C ASN A 806 -9.73 53.57 -5.43
N ALA A 807 -8.69 53.22 -4.66
CA ALA A 807 -7.38 52.89 -5.23
C ALA A 807 -7.45 51.74 -6.25
N THR A 808 -8.29 50.74 -5.99
CA THR A 808 -8.56 49.63 -6.91
C THR A 808 -9.22 50.10 -8.21
N ARG A 809 -10.22 50.99 -8.12
CA ARG A 809 -10.92 51.57 -9.28
C ARG A 809 -9.98 52.41 -10.15
N ASP A 810 -9.16 53.25 -9.53
CA ASP A 810 -8.19 54.10 -10.24
C ASP A 810 -7.09 53.26 -10.93
N ALA A 811 -6.64 52.18 -10.28
CA ALA A 811 -5.69 51.25 -10.88
C ALA A 811 -6.27 50.51 -12.09
N VAL A 812 -7.53 50.07 -12.02
CA VAL A 812 -8.23 49.48 -13.18
C VAL A 812 -8.40 50.50 -14.31
N ALA A 813 -8.83 51.73 -14.00
CA ALA A 813 -9.01 52.78 -14.99
C ALA A 813 -7.69 53.19 -15.69
N ARG A 814 -6.57 53.17 -14.96
CA ARG A 814 -5.26 53.59 -15.47
C ARG A 814 -4.44 52.47 -16.14
N TYR A 815 -4.55 51.24 -15.64
CA TYR A 815 -3.67 50.12 -16.03
C TYR A 815 -4.41 48.91 -16.59
N GLY A 816 -5.74 48.94 -16.68
CA GLY A 816 -6.59 47.82 -17.07
C GLY A 816 -6.70 46.76 -15.97
N THR A 817 -7.46 45.69 -16.26
CA THR A 817 -7.72 44.58 -15.32
C THR A 817 -6.63 43.50 -15.30
N SER A 818 -5.66 43.54 -16.22
CA SER A 818 -4.69 42.45 -16.44
C SER A 818 -3.26 42.92 -16.69
N VAL A 819 -2.30 41.99 -16.49
CA VAL A 819 -0.87 42.09 -16.84
C VAL A 819 -0.49 41.27 -18.09
N SER A 820 -1.48 40.61 -18.71
CA SER A 820 -1.39 39.78 -19.93
C SER A 820 -0.56 38.49 -19.85
N ALA A 821 0.59 38.48 -19.15
CA ALA A 821 1.49 37.32 -19.06
C ALA A 821 2.28 37.35 -17.72
N SER A 822 3.37 36.56 -17.63
CA SER A 822 4.32 36.65 -16.52
C SER A 822 5.11 37.97 -16.59
N ARG A 823 5.51 38.49 -15.42
CA ARG A 823 6.26 39.77 -15.33
C ARG A 823 7.62 39.74 -16.02
N LEU A 824 8.17 38.56 -16.26
CA LEU A 824 9.41 38.36 -17.03
C LEU A 824 9.21 38.58 -18.55
N VAL A 825 7.99 38.36 -19.06
CA VAL A 825 7.67 38.41 -20.50
C VAL A 825 6.89 39.68 -20.88
N SER A 826 5.85 40.06 -20.13
CA SER A 826 5.09 41.30 -20.38
C SER A 826 5.62 42.54 -19.65
N GLY A 827 6.70 42.39 -18.87
CA GLY A 827 7.24 43.43 -18.00
C GLY A 827 6.38 43.68 -16.75
N GLU A 828 6.68 44.76 -16.02
CA GLU A 828 5.94 45.10 -14.80
C GLU A 828 5.30 46.50 -14.85
N LYS A 829 4.20 46.62 -14.10
CA LYS A 829 3.53 47.90 -13.84
C LYS A 829 4.11 48.49 -12.53
N PRO A 830 4.30 49.82 -12.41
CA PRO A 830 5.00 50.42 -11.26
C PRO A 830 4.43 50.04 -9.88
N LEU A 831 3.13 49.77 -9.83
CA LEU A 831 2.39 49.33 -8.66
C LEU A 831 2.85 47.98 -8.09
N HIS A 832 3.37 47.04 -8.90
CA HIS A 832 3.92 45.78 -8.36
C HIS A 832 5.21 46.02 -7.58
N GLY A 833 6.15 46.79 -8.16
CA GLY A 833 7.39 47.16 -7.49
C GLY A 833 7.16 48.06 -6.27
N ALA A 834 6.09 48.87 -6.27
CA ALA A 834 5.66 49.63 -5.10
C ALA A 834 5.14 48.71 -3.97
N LEU A 835 4.31 47.73 -4.28
CA LEU A 835 3.84 46.72 -3.32
C LEU A 835 4.99 45.85 -2.79
N GLU A 836 5.90 45.40 -3.65
CA GLU A 836 7.07 44.61 -3.24
C GLU A 836 8.02 45.37 -2.31
N ARG A 837 8.20 46.68 -2.52
CA ARG A 837 8.92 47.53 -1.56
C ARG A 837 8.12 47.72 -0.27
N GLY A 838 6.85 48.12 -0.36
CA GLY A 838 6.00 48.34 0.80
C GLY A 838 5.94 47.12 1.75
N ILE A 839 5.82 45.90 1.21
CA ILE A 839 5.85 44.66 2.00
C ILE A 839 7.21 44.47 2.68
N ALA A 840 8.32 44.68 1.96
CA ALA A 840 9.66 44.57 2.53
C ALA A 840 9.93 45.63 3.61
N ASP A 841 9.52 46.88 3.38
CA ASP A 841 9.67 48.02 4.29
C ASP A 841 8.79 47.86 5.56
N PHE A 842 7.58 47.32 5.41
CA PHE A 842 6.64 47.06 6.52
C PHE A 842 7.11 45.91 7.42
N ILE A 843 7.52 44.79 6.83
CA ILE A 843 8.02 43.61 7.57
C ILE A 843 9.45 43.87 8.09
N GLY A 844 10.27 44.66 7.37
CA GLY A 844 11.66 45.00 7.72
C GLY A 844 12.74 44.12 7.06
N THR A 845 12.43 43.50 5.92
CA THR A 845 13.37 42.67 5.13
C THR A 845 14.22 43.53 4.18
N GLU A 846 14.83 42.92 3.16
CA GLU A 846 15.63 43.62 2.14
C GLU A 846 14.92 43.71 0.79
N ALA A 847 14.07 42.72 0.50
CA ALA A 847 13.22 42.70 -0.68
C ALA A 847 11.99 41.82 -0.44
N ALA A 848 11.01 41.92 -1.33
CA ALA A 848 9.94 40.95 -1.48
C ALA A 848 9.65 40.62 -2.96
N ILE A 849 9.01 39.47 -3.16
CA ILE A 849 8.41 39.01 -4.42
C ILE A 849 6.92 38.74 -4.17
N VAL A 850 6.05 39.21 -5.08
CA VAL A 850 4.60 39.01 -4.99
C VAL A 850 4.10 38.06 -6.09
N LEU A 851 3.29 37.09 -5.69
CA LEU A 851 2.73 36.00 -6.49
C LEU A 851 1.18 36.03 -6.46
N VAL A 852 0.53 35.29 -7.37
CA VAL A 852 -0.92 35.38 -7.62
C VAL A 852 -1.78 34.62 -6.60
N GLY A 853 -1.22 33.68 -5.84
CA GLY A 853 -1.95 32.92 -4.82
C GLY A 853 -1.15 32.76 -3.53
N GLY A 854 -1.83 32.85 -2.39
CA GLY A 854 -1.24 32.55 -1.08
C GLY A 854 -0.82 31.08 -0.99
N HIS A 855 -1.76 30.15 -1.23
CA HIS A 855 -1.49 28.70 -1.19
C HIS A 855 -0.28 28.31 -2.07
N SER A 856 -0.30 28.73 -3.35
CA SER A 856 0.72 28.40 -4.33
C SER A 856 2.04 29.15 -4.17
N THR A 857 2.13 30.10 -3.24
CA THR A 857 3.42 30.67 -2.82
C THR A 857 4.24 29.63 -2.06
N ASN A 858 3.64 28.90 -1.11
CA ASN A 858 4.35 27.83 -0.39
C ASN A 858 4.74 26.68 -1.32
N GLU A 859 3.82 26.24 -2.19
CA GLU A 859 4.07 25.21 -3.21
C GLU A 859 5.27 25.58 -4.09
N THR A 860 5.24 26.78 -4.69
CA THR A 860 6.27 27.27 -5.60
C THR A 860 7.61 27.44 -4.89
N VAL A 861 7.64 28.01 -3.69
CA VAL A 861 8.89 28.46 -3.06
C VAL A 861 9.60 27.33 -2.35
N ILE A 862 8.88 26.51 -1.59
CA ILE A 862 9.45 25.33 -0.93
C ILE A 862 9.85 24.30 -1.99
N GLY A 863 8.98 24.05 -2.98
CA GLY A 863 9.21 23.12 -4.08
C GLY A 863 10.36 23.49 -5.03
N HIS A 864 10.86 24.73 -4.97
CA HIS A 864 11.93 25.23 -5.83
C HIS A 864 13.26 25.51 -5.11
N LEU A 865 13.22 25.91 -3.83
CA LEU A 865 14.44 26.20 -3.06
C LEU A 865 15.10 24.95 -2.46
N PHE A 866 14.36 23.85 -2.31
CA PHE A 866 14.83 22.61 -1.67
C PHE A 866 14.64 21.41 -2.60
N GLY A 867 15.45 20.37 -2.42
CA GLY A 867 15.43 19.19 -3.30
C GLY A 867 15.85 17.89 -2.62
N PRO A 868 15.94 16.79 -3.38
CA PRO A 868 16.48 15.52 -2.89
C PRO A 868 17.87 15.70 -2.25
N GLY A 869 18.04 15.18 -1.02
CA GLY A 869 19.23 15.37 -0.19
C GLY A 869 19.16 16.57 0.78
N ASP A 870 18.13 17.39 0.70
CA ASP A 870 17.74 18.36 1.74
C ASP A 870 16.67 17.75 2.68
N LEU A 871 16.44 18.38 3.83
CA LEU A 871 15.42 18.01 4.82
C LEU A 871 14.47 19.18 5.10
N ILE A 872 13.18 18.91 5.23
CA ILE A 872 12.15 19.86 5.65
C ILE A 872 11.55 19.38 6.97
N LEU A 873 11.76 20.17 8.02
CA LEU A 873 11.14 20.04 9.33
C LEU A 873 10.00 21.05 9.42
N HIS A 874 8.81 20.58 9.77
CA HIS A 874 7.62 21.43 9.89
C HIS A 874 6.83 21.06 11.14
N ASP A 875 6.07 22.02 11.66
CA ASP A 875 5.15 21.75 12.77
C ASP A 875 4.07 20.73 12.34
N SER A 876 3.67 19.83 13.23
CA SER A 876 2.64 18.83 12.97
C SER A 876 1.27 19.41 12.57
N LEU A 877 0.94 20.64 12.95
CA LEU A 877 -0.31 21.32 12.56
C LEU A 877 -0.14 22.32 11.39
N SER A 878 1.03 22.32 10.72
CA SER A 878 1.30 23.20 9.57
C SER A 878 0.28 23.07 8.44
N HIS A 879 -0.26 24.20 7.98
CA HIS A 879 -1.23 24.32 6.90
C HIS A 879 -0.83 23.57 5.61
N ASN A 880 -1.80 22.94 4.95
CA ASN A 880 -1.59 22.02 3.81
C ASN A 880 -0.69 22.59 2.69
N SER A 881 -0.71 23.90 2.44
CA SER A 881 0.19 24.52 1.44
C SER A 881 1.69 24.33 1.73
N ILE A 882 2.08 24.25 3.01
CA ILE A 882 3.45 23.93 3.43
C ILE A 882 3.75 22.45 3.12
N MET A 883 2.78 21.58 3.38
CA MET A 883 2.87 20.14 3.13
C MET A 883 3.03 19.83 1.64
N GLN A 884 2.24 20.47 0.78
CA GLN A 884 2.33 20.31 -0.67
C GLN A 884 3.66 20.85 -1.21
N GLY A 885 4.10 22.03 -0.78
CA GLY A 885 5.43 22.54 -1.13
C GLY A 885 6.58 21.61 -0.72
N ALA A 886 6.49 21.00 0.46
CA ALA A 886 7.45 20.01 0.92
C ALA A 886 7.41 18.71 0.09
N ILE A 887 6.23 18.22 -0.30
CA ILE A 887 6.07 17.05 -1.18
C ILE A 887 6.64 17.35 -2.58
N LEU A 888 6.30 18.48 -3.17
CA LEU A 888 6.74 18.91 -4.50
C LEU A 888 8.26 19.10 -4.60
N SER A 889 8.92 19.46 -3.49
CA SER A 889 10.39 19.58 -3.45
C SER A 889 11.14 18.25 -3.63
N GLY A 890 10.53 17.11 -3.27
CA GLY A 890 11.24 15.83 -3.18
C GLY A 890 12.34 15.76 -2.10
N ALA A 891 12.43 16.75 -1.21
CA ALA A 891 13.27 16.70 -0.02
C ALA A 891 12.74 15.70 1.02
N ARG A 892 13.57 15.24 1.96
CA ARG A 892 13.09 14.39 3.07
C ARG A 892 12.20 15.24 3.98
N ARG A 893 10.95 14.85 4.21
CA ARG A 893 10.03 15.52 5.13
C ARG A 893 9.97 14.81 6.48
N ARG A 894 9.96 15.54 7.60
CA ARG A 894 9.71 15.00 8.95
C ARG A 894 8.98 16.04 9.81
N PRO A 895 7.77 15.76 10.33
CA PRO A 895 7.13 16.66 11.30
C PRO A 895 7.89 16.68 12.64
N PHE A 896 7.75 17.76 13.38
CA PHE A 896 7.98 17.81 14.84
C PHE A 896 6.65 18.07 15.58
N PRO A 897 6.52 17.67 16.86
CA PRO A 897 5.30 17.88 17.64
C PRO A 897 4.94 19.36 17.78
N HIS A 898 3.65 19.65 17.81
CA HIS A 898 3.12 21.01 17.77
C HIS A 898 3.73 21.95 18.81
N ASN A 899 4.28 23.07 18.34
CA ASN A 899 4.99 24.10 19.11
C ASN A 899 6.16 23.60 19.99
N ASP A 900 6.61 22.34 19.84
CA ASP A 900 7.72 21.77 20.61
C ASP A 900 9.08 22.02 19.92
N TRP A 901 9.63 23.20 20.20
CA TRP A 901 10.98 23.57 19.80
C TRP A 901 12.08 22.68 20.40
N ARG A 902 11.84 21.95 21.51
CA ARG A 902 12.82 21.05 22.12
C ARG A 902 12.89 19.73 21.37
N ALA A 903 11.76 19.21 20.92
CA ALA A 903 11.72 18.08 20.00
C ALA A 903 12.39 18.43 18.67
N LEU A 904 12.15 19.64 18.13
CA LEU A 904 12.86 20.15 16.96
C LEU A 904 14.39 20.23 17.18
N GLU A 905 14.84 20.81 18.30
CA GLU A 905 16.27 20.88 18.65
C GLU A 905 16.89 19.47 18.78
N LYS A 906 16.19 18.53 19.44
CA LYS A 906 16.63 17.12 19.52
C LYS A 906 16.78 16.49 18.13
N ILE A 907 15.78 16.65 17.25
CA ILE A 907 15.83 16.14 15.87
C ILE A 907 17.02 16.74 15.11
N LEU A 908 17.29 18.04 15.26
CA LEU A 908 18.43 18.69 14.62
C LEU A 908 19.77 18.29 15.26
N GLY A 909 19.82 18.00 16.55
CA GLY A 909 20.99 17.44 17.22
C GLY A 909 21.34 16.04 16.71
N GLU A 910 20.33 15.20 16.48
CA GLU A 910 20.48 13.85 15.92
C GLU A 910 20.89 13.89 14.44
N ILE A 911 20.06 14.47 13.55
CA ILE A 911 20.14 14.21 12.11
C ILE A 911 20.54 15.41 11.23
N ARG A 912 20.81 16.62 11.77
CA ARG A 912 21.16 17.81 10.94
C ARG A 912 22.35 17.55 10.02
N HIS A 913 23.32 16.73 10.44
CA HIS A 913 24.55 16.47 9.72
C HIS A 913 24.37 15.56 8.49
N GLU A 914 23.25 14.84 8.37
CA GLU A 914 22.94 13.98 7.23
C GLU A 914 22.51 14.76 5.96
N TYR A 915 22.09 16.04 6.09
CA TYR A 915 21.43 16.80 5.01
C TYR A 915 22.23 18.01 4.54
N ARG A 916 22.16 18.25 3.23
CA ARG A 916 22.81 19.38 2.55
C ARG A 916 22.23 20.71 3.06
N ARG A 917 20.91 20.91 2.92
CA ARG A 917 20.15 22.01 3.53
C ARG A 917 19.10 21.45 4.49
N VAL A 918 18.72 22.25 5.47
CA VAL A 918 17.52 22.01 6.28
C VAL A 918 16.65 23.25 6.28
N LEU A 919 15.36 23.09 6.03
CA LEU A 919 14.33 24.09 6.25
C LEU A 919 13.56 23.74 7.53
N ILE A 920 13.27 24.74 8.35
CA ILE A 920 12.34 24.71 9.47
C ILE A 920 11.14 25.58 9.05
N VAL A 921 9.91 25.08 9.20
CA VAL A 921 8.68 25.84 8.89
C VAL A 921 7.71 25.84 10.08
N VAL A 922 7.17 27.02 10.39
CA VAL A 922 6.10 27.24 11.38
C VAL A 922 5.08 28.26 10.84
N GLU A 923 3.82 28.21 11.29
CA GLU A 923 2.89 29.34 11.11
C GLU A 923 3.17 30.43 12.15
N GLY A 924 2.92 31.69 11.80
CA GLY A 924 3.00 32.81 12.76
C GLY A 924 1.84 32.81 13.76
N VAL A 925 0.63 32.45 13.31
CA VAL A 925 -0.53 32.10 14.14
C VAL A 925 -1.21 30.90 13.48
N TYR A 926 -1.43 29.81 14.22
CA TYR A 926 -2.00 28.59 13.64
C TYR A 926 -3.49 28.74 13.37
N SER A 927 -3.88 28.49 12.12
CA SER A 927 -5.26 28.73 11.66
C SER A 927 -6.33 27.91 12.39
N MET A 928 -5.98 26.77 12.99
CA MET A 928 -6.93 25.83 13.62
C MET A 928 -7.16 26.10 15.12
N ASP A 929 -6.11 26.53 15.83
CA ASP A 929 -6.06 26.56 17.30
C ASP A 929 -5.90 27.98 17.87
N GLY A 930 -5.46 28.94 17.06
CA GLY A 930 -5.37 30.35 17.45
C GLY A 930 -4.26 30.67 18.46
N ASP A 931 -3.26 29.81 18.53
CA ASP A 931 -2.00 30.00 19.23
C ASP A 931 -0.84 30.28 18.23
N TYR A 932 0.39 30.31 18.73
CA TYR A 932 1.58 30.71 17.97
C TYR A 932 2.87 30.16 18.60
N PRO A 933 3.95 29.96 17.82
CA PRO A 933 5.22 29.44 18.33
C PRO A 933 5.98 30.46 19.18
N ASP A 934 6.82 29.98 20.09
CA ASP A 934 7.89 30.77 20.75
C ASP A 934 9.02 31.05 19.74
N LEU A 935 8.72 31.91 18.75
CA LEU A 935 9.55 32.17 17.58
C LEU A 935 11.02 32.53 17.90
N PRO A 936 11.36 33.26 18.97
CA PRO A 936 12.75 33.46 19.41
C PRO A 936 13.55 32.16 19.57
N GLN A 937 12.93 31.05 20.02
CA GLN A 937 13.61 29.76 20.17
C GLN A 937 13.92 29.14 18.80
N PHE A 938 12.96 29.17 17.88
CA PHE A 938 13.16 28.69 16.50
C PHE A 938 14.25 29.51 15.78
N VAL A 939 14.32 30.82 16.04
CA VAL A 939 15.37 31.72 15.54
C VAL A 939 16.76 31.38 16.12
N GLU A 940 16.86 31.03 17.41
CA GLU A 940 18.12 30.56 18.00
C GLU A 940 18.52 29.16 17.49
N ILE A 941 17.56 28.23 17.38
CA ILE A 941 17.78 26.88 16.85
C ILE A 941 18.31 26.93 15.41
N LYS A 942 17.75 27.76 14.52
CA LYS A 942 18.26 27.86 13.14
C LYS A 942 19.69 28.42 13.06
N LYS A 943 20.08 29.32 13.98
CA LYS A 943 21.46 29.82 14.09
C LYS A 943 22.40 28.70 14.56
N ARG A 944 22.02 28.02 15.65
CA ARG A 944 22.76 26.91 16.28
C ARG A 944 23.01 25.74 15.33
N HIS A 945 21.97 25.31 14.60
CA HIS A 945 22.03 24.16 13.69
C HIS A 945 22.24 24.54 12.21
N LYS A 946 22.47 25.82 11.90
CA LYS A 946 22.73 26.33 10.53
C LYS A 946 21.66 25.84 9.53
N ALA A 947 20.41 26.15 9.84
CA ALA A 947 19.23 25.85 9.04
C ALA A 947 18.58 27.13 8.50
N TYR A 948 17.73 26.97 7.50
CA TYR A 948 16.78 28.00 7.09
C TYR A 948 15.54 27.95 7.98
N LEU A 949 14.94 29.09 8.29
CA LEU A 949 13.65 29.23 8.96
C LEU A 949 12.69 30.01 8.06
N MET A 950 11.49 29.47 7.93
CA MET A 950 10.36 30.05 7.24
C MET A 950 9.20 30.22 8.21
N VAL A 951 8.58 31.40 8.19
CA VAL A 951 7.38 31.72 8.97
C VAL A 951 6.26 32.05 8.00
N ASP A 952 5.14 31.34 8.11
CA ASP A 952 3.91 31.63 7.37
C ASP A 952 3.06 32.63 8.17
N GLU A 953 3.19 33.91 7.82
CA GLU A 953 2.50 35.05 8.41
C GLU A 953 1.01 35.16 7.97
N ALA A 954 0.45 34.15 7.29
CA ALA A 954 -0.90 34.25 6.72
C ALA A 954 -2.04 34.39 7.74
N HIS A 955 -1.81 34.32 9.06
CA HIS A 955 -2.81 34.71 10.08
C HIS A 955 -2.35 35.82 11.03
N SER A 956 -1.06 36.15 11.06
CA SER A 956 -0.43 37.12 11.97
C SER A 956 -0.14 38.49 11.34
N LEU A 957 0.07 38.58 10.01
CA LEU A 957 0.20 39.88 9.34
C LEU A 957 -1.11 40.67 9.49
N GLY A 958 -1.03 41.90 9.98
CA GLY A 958 -2.17 42.78 10.27
C GLY A 958 -2.94 42.44 11.54
N THR A 959 -2.53 41.42 12.30
CA THR A 959 -3.23 40.99 13.53
C THR A 959 -2.33 40.89 14.76
N MET A 960 -1.02 40.67 14.55
CA MET A 960 0.00 40.53 15.60
C MET A 960 1.05 41.64 15.52
N GLY A 961 1.61 42.00 16.68
CA GLY A 961 2.42 43.22 16.84
C GLY A 961 1.57 44.47 17.15
N LEU A 962 2.22 45.59 17.44
CA LEU A 962 1.56 46.86 17.79
C LEU A 962 0.98 47.60 16.57
N HIS A 963 1.60 47.43 15.40
CA HIS A 963 1.19 48.04 14.13
C HIS A 963 0.80 46.97 13.09
N GLY A 964 0.62 45.72 13.52
CA GLY A 964 0.22 44.61 12.65
C GLY A 964 1.35 44.08 11.77
N ARG A 965 2.63 44.25 12.14
CA ARG A 965 3.75 43.77 11.30
C ARG A 965 3.97 42.26 11.35
N GLY A 966 3.23 41.53 12.19
CA GLY A 966 3.34 40.08 12.33
C GLY A 966 4.16 39.66 13.55
N MET A 967 4.66 38.43 13.53
CA MET A 967 5.35 37.83 14.69
C MET A 967 6.74 38.42 14.95
N SER A 968 7.34 39.05 13.94
CA SER A 968 8.59 39.81 14.10
C SER A 968 8.44 40.95 15.12
N GLU A 969 7.39 41.76 14.99
CA GLU A 969 7.06 42.85 15.90
C GLU A 969 6.48 42.34 17.23
N HIS A 970 5.65 41.30 17.22
CA HIS A 970 5.10 40.69 18.43
C HIS A 970 6.18 40.23 19.42
N PHE A 971 7.26 39.62 18.92
CA PHE A 971 8.39 39.17 19.73
C PHE A 971 9.57 40.16 19.77
N GLY A 972 9.50 41.28 19.06
CA GLY A 972 10.59 42.27 18.97
C GLY A 972 11.88 41.73 18.32
N ILE A 973 11.80 40.69 17.49
CA ILE A 973 12.96 40.09 16.81
C ILE A 973 13.32 40.86 15.54
N ASN A 974 14.60 40.83 15.17
CA ASN A 974 15.04 41.39 13.89
C ASN A 974 14.50 40.53 12.73
N PRO A 975 13.70 41.09 11.80
CA PRO A 975 13.11 40.33 10.68
C PRO A 975 14.14 39.63 9.81
N ARG A 976 15.37 40.15 9.70
CA ARG A 976 16.44 39.57 8.88
C ARG A 976 17.06 38.29 9.46
N GLU A 977 16.65 37.86 10.66
CA GLU A 977 17.10 36.61 11.24
C GLU A 977 16.28 35.39 10.78
N VAL A 978 15.07 35.60 10.23
CA VAL A 978 14.26 34.61 9.51
C VAL A 978 14.57 34.75 8.01
N ASP A 979 14.72 33.62 7.30
CA ASP A 979 15.19 33.63 5.92
C ASP A 979 14.05 33.83 4.90
N LEU A 980 12.84 33.38 5.27
CA LEU A 980 11.63 33.43 4.43
C LEU A 980 10.41 33.85 5.28
N TRP A 981 9.96 35.09 5.13
CA TRP A 981 8.62 35.49 5.59
C TRP A 981 7.65 35.28 4.45
N MET A 982 6.75 34.30 4.57
CA MET A 982 5.67 34.11 3.61
C MET A 982 4.38 34.74 4.16
N GLY A 983 3.51 35.26 3.30
CA GLY A 983 2.14 35.56 3.70
C GLY A 983 1.16 35.65 2.54
N THR A 984 -0.11 35.88 2.86
CA THR A 984 -1.20 36.07 1.89
C THR A 984 -1.71 37.51 1.89
N LEU A 985 -2.10 38.00 0.72
CA LEU A 985 -2.77 39.29 0.56
C LEU A 985 -4.30 39.21 0.79
N SER A 986 -4.84 37.99 0.91
CA SER A 986 -6.29 37.71 0.86
C SER A 986 -7.05 37.78 2.19
N LYS A 987 -6.43 38.36 3.22
CA LYS A 987 -6.98 38.45 4.58
C LYS A 987 -6.91 39.90 5.05
N SER A 988 -5.97 40.23 5.93
CA SER A 988 -5.75 41.60 6.43
C SER A 988 -5.56 42.66 5.33
N LEU A 989 -4.90 42.30 4.21
CA LEU A 989 -4.65 43.24 3.11
C LEU A 989 -5.78 43.32 2.06
N GLY A 990 -6.94 42.71 2.31
CA GLY A 990 -8.19 42.97 1.56
C GLY A 990 -8.15 42.64 0.06
N SER A 991 -7.27 41.74 -0.38
CA SER A 991 -6.93 41.55 -1.79
C SER A 991 -6.92 40.05 -2.17
N CYS A 992 -6.08 39.64 -3.12
CA CYS A 992 -5.77 38.25 -3.43
C CYS A 992 -4.33 38.16 -3.94
N GLY A 993 -3.58 37.13 -3.54
CA GLY A 993 -2.15 36.99 -3.82
C GLY A 993 -1.38 36.41 -2.63
N GLY A 994 -0.09 36.17 -2.84
CA GLY A 994 0.86 35.80 -1.79
C GLY A 994 2.18 36.52 -1.97
N TYR A 995 3.07 36.45 -0.99
CA TYR A 995 4.40 37.05 -1.07
C TYR A 995 5.46 36.21 -0.34
N ILE A 996 6.71 36.39 -0.74
CA ILE A 996 7.89 36.09 0.10
C ILE A 996 8.63 37.40 0.32
N ALA A 997 8.88 37.75 1.59
CA ALA A 997 9.77 38.82 2.00
C ALA A 997 11.03 38.19 2.63
N ALA A 998 12.21 38.54 2.11
CA ALA A 998 13.46 37.83 2.41
C ALA A 998 14.70 38.71 2.16
N GLN A 999 15.89 38.10 2.21
CA GLN A 999 17.14 38.67 1.69
C GLN A 999 17.05 38.89 0.16
N LYS A 1000 17.79 39.89 -0.34
CA LYS A 1000 17.72 40.30 -1.75
C LYS A 1000 18.02 39.15 -2.71
N GLU A 1001 19.03 38.35 -2.42
CA GLU A 1001 19.54 37.26 -3.27
C GLU A 1001 18.50 36.15 -3.45
N ILE A 1002 17.72 35.85 -2.40
CA ILE A 1002 16.62 34.88 -2.46
C ILE A 1002 15.51 35.40 -3.36
N VAL A 1003 15.10 36.66 -3.17
CA VAL A 1003 14.07 37.32 -4.00
C VAL A 1003 14.49 37.42 -5.46
N GLU A 1004 15.76 37.75 -5.71
CA GLU A 1004 16.34 37.84 -7.06
C GLU A 1004 16.38 36.46 -7.74
N TYR A 1005 16.84 35.41 -7.04
CA TYR A 1005 16.80 34.04 -7.54
C TYR A 1005 15.36 33.60 -7.88
N LEU A 1006 14.41 33.82 -6.98
CA LEU A 1006 13.00 33.46 -7.19
C LEU A 1006 12.40 34.22 -8.41
N LYS A 1007 12.68 35.52 -8.58
CA LYS A 1007 12.17 36.31 -9.71
C LYS A 1007 12.62 35.81 -11.09
N TYR A 1008 13.76 35.13 -11.18
CA TYR A 1008 14.29 34.59 -12.43
C TYR A 1008 14.09 33.08 -12.61
N THR A 1009 13.75 32.33 -11.56
CA THR A 1009 13.73 30.86 -11.62
C THR A 1009 12.49 30.18 -11.03
N ALA A 1010 11.72 30.82 -10.15
CA ALA A 1010 10.58 30.20 -9.49
C ALA A 1010 9.38 30.01 -10.47
N PRO A 1011 8.88 28.78 -10.69
CA PRO A 1011 7.88 28.51 -11.72
C PRO A 1011 6.60 29.36 -11.60
N GLY A 1012 6.08 29.52 -10.38
CA GLY A 1012 4.90 30.33 -10.07
C GLY A 1012 5.06 31.86 -10.25
N PHE A 1013 6.25 32.33 -10.64
CA PHE A 1013 6.50 33.73 -11.06
C PHE A 1013 6.96 33.84 -12.51
N VAL A 1014 7.77 32.88 -12.98
CA VAL A 1014 8.35 32.88 -14.34
C VAL A 1014 7.33 32.45 -15.40
N TYR A 1015 6.53 31.43 -15.12
CA TYR A 1015 5.58 30.82 -16.07
C TYR A 1015 4.11 31.13 -15.76
N SER A 1016 3.80 31.58 -14.53
CA SER A 1016 2.45 32.04 -14.17
C SER A 1016 2.20 33.49 -14.61
N VAL A 1017 0.93 33.89 -14.74
CA VAL A 1017 0.56 35.30 -14.91
C VAL A 1017 1.01 36.12 -13.69
N GLY A 1018 1.33 37.40 -13.87
CA GLY A 1018 1.58 38.30 -12.73
C GLY A 1018 0.30 38.71 -11.99
N LEU A 1019 0.43 39.30 -10.80
CA LEU A 1019 -0.69 39.81 -10.03
C LEU A 1019 -1.46 40.92 -10.78
N SER A 1020 -2.79 40.96 -10.67
CA SER A 1020 -3.62 41.95 -11.37
C SER A 1020 -3.40 43.37 -10.84
N PRO A 1021 -3.60 44.42 -11.67
CA PRO A 1021 -3.46 45.82 -11.22
C PRO A 1021 -4.45 46.18 -10.12
N ALA A 1022 -5.65 45.60 -10.17
CA ALA A 1022 -6.68 45.75 -9.14
C ALA A 1022 -6.19 45.20 -7.79
N ASN A 1023 -5.76 43.94 -7.75
CA ASN A 1023 -5.36 43.27 -6.50
C ASN A 1023 -4.09 43.92 -5.92
N ALA A 1024 -3.11 44.23 -6.76
CA ALA A 1024 -1.88 44.85 -6.29
C ALA A 1024 -2.10 46.29 -5.78
N ALA A 1025 -3.06 47.04 -6.35
CA ALA A 1025 -3.47 48.33 -5.81
C ALA A 1025 -4.28 48.20 -4.51
N ALA A 1026 -5.20 47.23 -4.41
CA ALA A 1026 -5.93 46.93 -3.19
C ALA A 1026 -4.97 46.59 -2.03
N ALA A 1027 -4.02 45.67 -2.26
CA ALA A 1027 -3.04 45.27 -1.25
C ALA A 1027 -2.14 46.43 -0.82
N LEU A 1028 -1.69 47.28 -1.76
CA LEU A 1028 -0.87 48.45 -1.45
C LEU A 1028 -1.66 49.52 -0.68
N ALA A 1029 -2.92 49.76 -1.04
CA ALA A 1029 -3.80 50.68 -0.32
C ALA A 1029 -4.08 50.20 1.11
N SER A 1030 -4.40 48.90 1.28
CA SER A 1030 -4.60 48.30 2.61
C SER A 1030 -3.34 48.36 3.47
N LEU A 1031 -2.15 48.17 2.87
CA LEU A 1031 -0.87 48.21 3.57
C LEU A 1031 -0.48 49.63 3.98
N ASN A 1032 -0.81 50.65 3.17
CA ASN A 1032 -0.63 52.05 3.54
C ASN A 1032 -1.63 52.45 4.64
N LEU A 1033 -2.91 52.13 4.47
CA LEU A 1033 -3.95 52.47 5.45
C LEU A 1033 -3.72 51.79 6.81
N LEU A 1034 -3.17 50.57 6.85
CA LEU A 1034 -2.74 49.91 8.09
C LEU A 1034 -1.61 50.65 8.82
N GLN A 1035 -0.74 51.36 8.09
CA GLN A 1035 0.32 52.18 8.67
C GLN A 1035 -0.18 53.57 9.09
N GLU A 1036 -1.25 54.06 8.46
CA GLU A 1036 -1.92 55.34 8.79
C GLU A 1036 -2.91 55.19 9.97
N GLU A 1037 -3.60 54.04 10.09
CA GLU A 1037 -4.60 53.71 11.12
C GLU A 1037 -4.25 52.44 11.92
N PRO A 1038 -3.10 52.39 12.63
CA PRO A 1038 -2.66 51.21 13.38
C PRO A 1038 -3.58 50.83 14.55
N GLU A 1039 -4.44 51.74 15.03
CA GLU A 1039 -5.43 51.46 16.07
C GLU A 1039 -6.50 50.44 15.64
N ARG A 1040 -6.62 50.13 14.34
CA ARG A 1040 -7.38 48.97 13.86
C ARG A 1040 -6.86 47.65 14.43
N VAL A 1041 -5.53 47.52 14.59
CA VAL A 1041 -4.87 46.34 15.17
C VAL A 1041 -5.10 46.30 16.68
N ALA A 1042 -5.00 47.45 17.36
CA ALA A 1042 -5.31 47.55 18.78
C ALA A 1042 -6.76 47.11 19.09
N ARG A 1043 -7.73 47.61 18.31
CA ARG A 1043 -9.16 47.26 18.44
C ARG A 1043 -9.43 45.78 18.14
N LEU A 1044 -8.78 45.21 17.12
CA LEU A 1044 -8.82 43.77 16.85
C LEU A 1044 -8.29 42.95 18.04
N ALA A 1045 -7.17 43.35 18.63
CA ALA A 1045 -6.60 42.67 19.79
C ALA A 1045 -7.47 42.82 21.05
N GLU A 1046 -8.15 43.95 21.24
CA GLU A 1046 -9.16 44.15 22.30
C GLU A 1046 -10.38 43.24 22.11
N ASN A 1047 -10.95 43.20 20.90
CA ASN A 1047 -12.05 42.31 20.54
C ASN A 1047 -11.67 40.82 20.74
N SER A 1048 -10.46 40.44 20.35
CA SER A 1048 -9.95 39.07 20.48
C SER A 1048 -9.79 38.66 21.95
N ARG A 1049 -9.21 39.54 22.78
CA ARG A 1049 -9.13 39.36 24.23
C ARG A 1049 -10.52 39.29 24.89
N LEU A 1050 -11.47 40.12 24.45
CA LEU A 1050 -12.85 40.11 24.96
C LEU A 1050 -13.53 38.76 24.67
N PHE A 1051 -13.50 38.30 23.42
CA PHE A 1051 -14.12 37.03 23.01
C PHE A 1051 -13.49 35.84 23.74
N LEU A 1052 -12.15 35.79 23.81
CA LEU A 1052 -11.42 34.69 24.45
C LEU A 1052 -11.64 34.67 25.98
N ARG A 1053 -11.66 35.84 26.63
CA ARG A 1053 -11.94 35.97 28.07
C ARG A 1053 -13.35 35.48 28.38
N LEU A 1054 -14.38 36.04 27.72
CA LEU A 1054 -15.77 35.65 27.97
C LEU A 1054 -16.00 34.16 27.70
N SER A 1055 -15.36 33.60 26.66
CA SER A 1055 -15.43 32.16 26.38
C SER A 1055 -14.86 31.33 27.54
N LYS A 1056 -13.70 31.71 28.09
CA LYS A 1056 -13.07 31.01 29.22
C LYS A 1056 -13.88 31.19 30.52
N ASP A 1057 -14.44 32.39 30.77
CA ASP A 1057 -15.30 32.68 31.91
C ASP A 1057 -16.61 31.86 31.87
N ALA A 1058 -17.23 31.75 30.69
CA ALA A 1058 -18.44 30.94 30.46
C ALA A 1058 -18.21 29.42 30.50
N GLY A 1059 -16.94 28.99 30.47
CA GLY A 1059 -16.49 27.59 30.57
C GLY A 1059 -16.16 26.89 29.25
N LEU A 1060 -16.15 27.60 28.13
CA LEU A 1060 -15.95 27.01 26.80
C LEU A 1060 -14.49 26.55 26.59
N ASN A 1061 -14.33 25.33 26.05
CA ASN A 1061 -13.03 24.79 25.68
C ASN A 1061 -12.45 25.53 24.46
N THR A 1062 -11.49 26.41 24.71
CA THR A 1062 -10.86 27.29 23.71
C THR A 1062 -9.45 26.82 23.30
N GLY A 1063 -9.07 25.59 23.65
CA GLY A 1063 -7.78 24.99 23.28
C GLY A 1063 -6.57 25.82 23.71
N GLY A 1064 -5.55 25.87 22.85
CA GLY A 1064 -4.34 26.67 23.07
C GLY A 1064 -4.51 28.18 22.86
N SER A 1065 -5.68 28.65 22.40
CA SER A 1065 -5.85 30.02 21.88
C SER A 1065 -5.37 31.10 22.86
N ASN A 1066 -4.54 31.99 22.31
CA ASN A 1066 -3.72 32.94 23.06
C ASN A 1066 -3.87 34.38 22.53
N ASN A 1067 -5.09 34.91 22.62
CA ASN A 1067 -5.44 36.31 22.32
C ASN A 1067 -5.23 36.76 20.85
N THR A 1068 -5.21 35.80 19.92
CA THR A 1068 -5.11 36.07 18.47
C THR A 1068 -6.50 36.31 17.86
N ALA A 1069 -6.54 36.73 16.60
CA ALA A 1069 -7.79 36.90 15.82
C ALA A 1069 -8.55 35.59 15.52
N VAL A 1070 -8.06 34.44 16.00
CA VAL A 1070 -8.66 33.11 15.85
C VAL A 1070 -8.96 32.52 17.23
N VAL A 1071 -10.23 32.21 17.50
CA VAL A 1071 -10.62 31.50 18.72
C VAL A 1071 -11.43 30.26 18.35
N PRO A 1072 -10.96 29.04 18.64
CA PRO A 1072 -11.75 27.83 18.49
C PRO A 1072 -12.69 27.65 19.68
N VAL A 1073 -13.78 26.90 19.48
CA VAL A 1073 -14.57 26.29 20.56
C VAL A 1073 -14.66 24.79 20.25
N ILE A 1074 -13.94 23.99 21.02
CA ILE A 1074 -13.78 22.54 20.79
C ILE A 1074 -14.95 21.80 21.45
N THR A 1075 -15.75 21.11 20.63
CA THR A 1075 -16.83 20.21 21.09
C THR A 1075 -16.31 18.79 21.29
N GLY A 1076 -15.27 18.38 20.57
CA GLY A 1076 -14.74 17.01 20.63
C GLY A 1076 -15.68 15.92 20.08
N ASN A 1077 -16.70 16.34 19.33
CA ASN A 1077 -17.60 15.50 18.53
C ASN A 1077 -18.05 16.34 17.32
N SER A 1078 -17.94 15.78 16.11
CA SER A 1078 -18.30 16.38 14.83
C SER A 1078 -19.81 16.64 14.71
N GLU A 1079 -20.65 15.72 15.21
CA GLU A 1079 -22.10 15.92 15.28
C GLU A 1079 -22.43 17.14 16.15
N HIS A 1080 -21.83 17.24 17.34
CA HIS A 1080 -22.06 18.36 18.25
C HIS A 1080 -21.55 19.70 17.67
N ALA A 1081 -20.42 19.70 16.94
CA ALA A 1081 -19.96 20.90 16.23
C ALA A 1081 -20.94 21.33 15.12
N LEU A 1082 -21.48 20.37 14.36
CA LEU A 1082 -22.40 20.63 13.27
C LEU A 1082 -23.78 21.13 13.79
N VAL A 1083 -24.31 20.51 14.84
CA VAL A 1083 -25.55 20.93 15.51
C VAL A 1083 -25.38 22.32 16.13
N LEU A 1084 -24.27 22.58 16.83
CA LEU A 1084 -24.00 23.91 17.43
C LEU A 1084 -23.93 25.02 16.37
N SER A 1085 -23.30 24.77 15.21
CA SER A 1085 -23.29 25.72 14.08
C SER A 1085 -24.71 26.02 13.59
N GLN A 1086 -25.59 25.02 13.49
CA GLN A 1086 -26.99 25.20 13.07
C GLN A 1086 -27.83 25.96 14.09
N LEU A 1087 -27.68 25.66 15.39
CA LEU A 1087 -28.36 26.39 16.47
C LEU A 1087 -27.92 27.86 16.52
N LEU A 1088 -26.62 28.14 16.41
CA LEU A 1088 -26.08 29.50 16.30
C LEU A 1088 -26.58 30.23 15.05
N ARG A 1089 -26.69 29.54 13.92
CA ARG A 1089 -27.28 30.10 12.69
C ARG A 1089 -28.75 30.48 12.90
N SER A 1090 -29.52 29.70 13.66
CA SER A 1090 -30.90 30.06 14.02
C SER A 1090 -30.99 31.33 14.87
N ARG A 1091 -29.96 31.60 15.68
CA ARG A 1091 -29.76 32.84 16.46
C ARG A 1091 -29.12 33.99 15.66
N GLY A 1092 -28.98 33.87 14.34
CA GLY A 1092 -28.39 34.92 13.49
C GLY A 1092 -26.86 35.05 13.59
N ILE A 1093 -26.16 33.98 13.99
CA ILE A 1093 -24.70 33.94 14.08
C ILE A 1093 -24.16 32.99 13.00
N ASN A 1094 -23.34 33.51 12.08
CA ASN A 1094 -22.65 32.73 11.06
C ASN A 1094 -21.25 32.32 11.55
N VAL A 1095 -21.09 31.02 11.85
CA VAL A 1095 -19.82 30.37 12.19
C VAL A 1095 -19.81 28.95 11.63
N GLN A 1096 -18.70 28.54 11.00
CA GLN A 1096 -18.58 27.23 10.35
C GLN A 1096 -17.92 26.18 11.26
N PRO A 1097 -18.36 24.91 11.21
CA PRO A 1097 -17.75 23.82 11.95
C PRO A 1097 -16.54 23.23 11.21
N ILE A 1098 -15.60 22.69 11.98
CA ILE A 1098 -14.45 21.91 11.52
C ILE A 1098 -14.61 20.50 12.10
N LEU A 1099 -14.70 19.52 11.20
CA LEU A 1099 -15.17 18.16 11.45
C LEU A 1099 -14.11 17.14 11.04
N TYR A 1100 -14.27 15.89 11.46
CA TYR A 1100 -13.49 14.77 10.93
C TYR A 1100 -13.75 14.59 9.41
N PRO A 1101 -12.73 14.29 8.58
CA PRO A 1101 -11.32 14.03 8.91
C PRO A 1101 -10.40 15.26 8.88
N ALA A 1102 -10.93 16.49 8.74
CA ALA A 1102 -10.11 17.70 8.69
C ALA A 1102 -9.44 18.05 10.04
N VAL A 1103 -9.96 17.49 11.14
CA VAL A 1103 -9.35 17.36 12.47
C VAL A 1103 -9.67 15.96 13.03
N GLU A 1104 -8.96 15.51 14.06
CA GLU A 1104 -9.39 14.33 14.83
C GLU A 1104 -10.80 14.54 15.42
N GLU A 1105 -11.59 13.47 15.55
CA GLU A 1105 -12.98 13.55 16.03
C GLU A 1105 -13.09 14.22 17.42
N ARG A 1106 -12.24 13.79 18.36
CA ARG A 1106 -12.07 14.39 19.70
C ARG A 1106 -11.57 15.85 19.69
N ALA A 1107 -11.26 16.39 18.52
CA ALA A 1107 -10.75 17.74 18.30
C ALA A 1107 -11.66 18.58 17.38
N ALA A 1108 -12.85 18.06 17.02
CA ALA A 1108 -13.90 18.78 16.30
C ALA A 1108 -14.31 20.07 17.04
N ARG A 1109 -14.59 21.13 16.28
CA ARG A 1109 -14.67 22.49 16.81
C ARG A 1109 -15.44 23.45 15.90
N LEU A 1110 -15.93 24.55 16.47
CA LEU A 1110 -16.18 25.78 15.72
C LEU A 1110 -14.91 26.65 15.68
N ARG A 1111 -14.72 27.45 14.63
CA ARG A 1111 -13.66 28.48 14.58
C ARG A 1111 -14.26 29.86 14.39
N PHE A 1112 -14.02 30.75 15.35
CA PHE A 1112 -14.44 32.14 15.29
C PHE A 1112 -13.27 33.01 14.82
N PHE A 1113 -13.45 33.72 13.70
CA PHE A 1113 -12.52 34.72 13.19
C PHE A 1113 -13.00 36.11 13.62
N ILE A 1114 -12.27 36.73 14.55
CA ILE A 1114 -12.60 38.02 15.14
C ILE A 1114 -12.05 39.14 14.23
N THR A 1115 -12.77 40.25 14.09
CA THR A 1115 -12.33 41.42 13.31
C THR A 1115 -12.34 42.70 14.14
N SER A 1116 -11.61 43.73 13.70
CA SER A 1116 -11.64 45.10 14.25
C SER A 1116 -13.03 45.74 14.24
N ASN A 1117 -13.94 45.23 13.42
CA ASN A 1117 -15.27 45.81 13.21
C ASN A 1117 -16.35 45.18 14.10
N HIS A 1118 -16.04 44.05 14.76
CA HIS A 1118 -16.94 43.47 15.73
C HIS A 1118 -17.14 44.43 16.91
N THR A 1119 -18.38 44.54 17.41
CA THR A 1119 -18.71 45.34 18.59
C THR A 1119 -18.71 44.49 19.86
N PRO A 1120 -18.52 45.08 21.05
CA PRO A 1120 -18.62 44.35 22.32
C PRO A 1120 -19.96 43.62 22.48
N GLU A 1121 -21.06 44.22 22.01
CA GLU A 1121 -22.42 43.67 22.10
C GLU A 1121 -22.56 42.40 21.25
N GLN A 1122 -22.03 42.40 20.02
CA GLN A 1122 -21.99 41.22 19.14
C GLN A 1122 -21.19 40.07 19.78
N ILE A 1123 -20.06 40.40 20.43
CA ILE A 1123 -19.18 39.43 21.09
C ILE A 1123 -19.86 38.85 22.35
N HIS A 1124 -20.43 39.70 23.21
CA HIS A 1124 -21.19 39.27 24.39
C HIS A 1124 -22.37 38.37 24.01
N TYR A 1125 -23.16 38.78 23.00
CA TYR A 1125 -24.29 38.00 22.50
C TYR A 1125 -23.85 36.64 21.96
N THR A 1126 -22.79 36.61 21.14
CA THR A 1126 -22.32 35.37 20.52
C THR A 1126 -21.76 34.39 21.53
N VAL A 1127 -20.85 34.83 22.43
CA VAL A 1127 -20.27 33.92 23.43
C VAL A 1127 -21.34 33.36 24.36
N ARG A 1128 -22.34 34.20 24.73
CA ARG A 1128 -23.51 33.74 25.48
C ARG A 1128 -24.34 32.71 24.72
N ALA A 1129 -24.62 32.94 23.43
CA ALA A 1129 -25.37 32.01 22.59
C ALA A 1129 -24.63 30.67 22.41
N VAL A 1130 -23.29 30.69 22.27
CA VAL A 1130 -22.46 29.47 22.22
C VAL A 1130 -22.55 28.71 23.54
N ALA A 1131 -22.49 29.43 24.68
CA ALA A 1131 -22.61 28.81 26.00
C ALA A 1131 -24.00 28.22 26.24
N GLU A 1132 -25.08 28.93 25.88
CA GLU A 1132 -26.46 28.44 26.05
C GLU A 1132 -26.79 27.24 25.13
N GLU A 1133 -26.34 27.23 23.88
CA GLU A 1133 -26.63 26.13 22.94
C GLU A 1133 -25.69 24.92 23.06
N LEU A 1134 -24.49 25.10 23.61
CA LEU A 1134 -23.63 23.94 23.93
C LEU A 1134 -24.14 23.20 25.19
N ASP A 1135 -24.69 23.94 26.17
CA ASP A 1135 -25.40 23.38 27.34
C ASP A 1135 -26.70 22.67 26.94
N SER A 1136 -27.37 23.13 25.87
CA SER A 1136 -28.61 22.52 25.36
C SER A 1136 -28.36 21.20 24.61
N ILE A 1137 -27.17 21.05 24.00
CA ILE A 1137 -26.69 19.80 23.41
C ILE A 1137 -26.24 18.80 24.50
N ASP A 1138 -25.33 19.20 25.39
CA ASP A 1138 -24.84 18.36 26.49
C ASP A 1138 -24.36 19.21 27.69
N PRO A 1139 -25.06 19.18 28.84
CA PRO A 1139 -24.69 19.95 30.04
C PRO A 1139 -23.29 19.63 30.64
N SER A 1140 -22.65 18.54 30.22
CA SER A 1140 -21.29 18.20 30.68
C SER A 1140 -20.22 19.19 30.20
N TYR A 1141 -20.48 19.94 29.12
CA TYR A 1141 -19.51 20.88 28.55
C TYR A 1141 -19.18 22.09 29.44
N ARG A 1142 -20.13 22.57 30.26
CA ARG A 1142 -19.94 23.76 31.10
C ARG A 1142 -19.72 23.42 32.58
N GLY A 1143 -20.48 22.47 33.11
CA GLY A 1143 -20.55 22.21 34.55
C GLY A 1143 -21.46 23.21 35.27
N ALA A 1144 -22.24 22.70 36.24
CA ALA A 1144 -23.58 23.18 36.56
C ALA A 1144 -23.75 24.62 37.11
N ASP A 1145 -22.68 25.31 37.52
CA ASP A 1145 -22.76 26.58 38.26
C ASP A 1145 -22.00 27.76 37.60
N ARG A 1146 -21.61 27.66 36.32
CA ARG A 1146 -20.86 28.75 35.66
C ARG A 1146 -21.75 29.92 35.22
N PRO A 1147 -21.32 31.18 35.42
CA PRO A 1147 -22.04 32.34 34.92
C PRO A 1147 -22.11 32.36 33.38
N LEU A 1148 -23.15 33.00 32.85
CA LEU A 1148 -23.25 33.39 31.45
C LEU A 1148 -22.81 34.86 31.30
N PRO A 1149 -22.28 35.28 30.14
CA PRO A 1149 -22.02 36.69 29.88
C PRO A 1149 -23.28 37.54 30.05
N GLU A 1150 -23.13 38.65 30.77
CA GLU A 1150 -24.18 39.68 30.87
C GLU A 1150 -24.42 40.32 29.49
N LEU A 1151 -25.69 40.54 29.16
CA LEU A 1151 -26.07 41.28 27.96
C LEU A 1151 -26.07 42.78 28.28
N LEU A 1152 -25.40 43.57 27.44
CA LEU A 1152 -25.35 45.03 27.58
C LEU A 1152 -26.73 45.63 27.24
N GLU A 1153 -27.19 46.61 28.02
CA GLU A 1153 -28.56 47.13 27.94
C GLU A 1153 -28.83 48.05 26.73
N THR A 1154 -28.91 47.47 25.53
CA THR A 1154 -29.51 48.11 24.35
C THR A 1154 -30.23 47.09 23.47
N PRO A 1155 -31.46 47.34 22.97
CA PRO A 1155 -32.22 46.32 22.24
C PRO A 1155 -31.64 45.99 20.85
N PHE A 1156 -31.51 44.69 20.57
CA PHE A 1156 -31.21 44.17 19.23
C PHE A 1156 -32.51 44.11 18.41
N ASP A 1157 -32.90 45.22 17.76
CA ASP A 1157 -34.00 45.19 16.79
C ASP A 1157 -33.50 44.60 15.47
N SER A 1158 -34.09 43.48 15.06
CA SER A 1158 -33.76 42.77 13.82
C SER A 1158 -34.35 43.43 12.56
N ARG A 1159 -34.95 44.62 12.67
CA ARG A 1159 -35.59 45.34 11.56
C ARG A 1159 -35.17 46.82 11.54
N THR A 1160 -34.84 47.31 10.35
CA THR A 1160 -34.51 48.73 10.03
C THR A 1160 -33.15 49.29 10.49
N ALA A 1161 -32.06 48.60 10.17
CA ALA A 1161 -30.75 49.24 9.95
C ALA A 1161 -30.62 49.72 8.49
N ALA A 1162 -31.23 50.87 8.14
CA ALA A 1162 -31.04 51.46 6.82
C ALA A 1162 -29.62 52.07 6.72
N LEU A 1163 -28.87 51.72 5.67
CA LEU A 1163 -27.54 52.30 5.41
C LEU A 1163 -27.64 53.84 5.32
N PRO A 1164 -26.78 54.60 6.03
CA PRO A 1164 -26.71 56.05 5.84
C PRO A 1164 -26.27 56.39 4.40
N PRO A 1165 -26.75 57.49 3.81
CA PRO A 1165 -26.33 57.93 2.49
C PRO A 1165 -24.83 58.30 2.46
N ARG A 1166 -24.23 58.12 1.28
CA ARG A 1166 -22.79 58.25 0.99
C ARG A 1166 -22.23 59.65 1.20
#